data_AF-A0AAV1IKP8-F1
#
_entry.id   AF-A0AAV1IKP8-F1
#
_cell.length_a   1.000
_cell.length_b   1.000
_cell.length_c   1.000
_cell.angle_alpha   90.00
_cell.angle_beta   90.00
_cell.angle_gamma   90.00
#
_symmetry.space_group_name_H-M   'P 1'
#
loop_
_entity.id
_entity.type
_entity.pdbx_description
1 polymer ?
#
loop_
_entity_poly.entity_id
_entity_poly.type
_entity_poly.pdbx_seq_one_letter_code
_entity_poly.pdbx_strand_id
1 'polypeptide(L)'
;MSGLEPGQLVEWLHVYERQTHEVQQLMEIAPGCPELPDLLCTIRQAIETAISMLEGPPDLGTCALDGATHTVDCSPIPMDLSALPPSKVAQHITAIQQRAAMLGSGPLEWAVGARCQAREGNEGKWRRAVIEGISPSGRYLIEWLPSAREECFEVDLADLRLVPPIAGAFWTPLQPPPHDPTLPLYPVAYSDEEKQAQREAFDKERQGLMDAIAAGKSGYTFPPGVYRQKEKIILEGTKDFTLTMANVELVTEIVGFFYLHDNHNVTVRGPLALDAEPFRFSQCEVTGSDGETYLELCPMPGYEPPSAEGKFLVFDTQGRSFPTGQVWPQGIEDVGNGRYRMKLDKDTLSIPGLAQPGSYLTMHGGPAGFVLNCNHGVTTIEHVRGYCGGEVSGPQGDSQDRYINMRGMRRPGTNRLFSGVRFFQVWYEGGSFMMDRCEVAYNDDDLSDIFTWLGFTVANASSGRHVLCSGPGWPPGHELTFYDCRTLETVGVARLKSREECRDKAALEELNAALKAAGMPEKHLDGFWIYELDQEVKINSLTLIDSREGKAQRMSVTNSYFHDGLNCGINLRGAHEVLIANSHSERTRTGGVVAMEDFWWGEGGFPGDVVLRNNTVHNAYYQKDEGPAICAFATGLDDHPSGCPIQSARVVGNLAGDLHGPAFSVTQCANVTICGNLPAEPLLSSYSDTSITTE
;
A
#
# COMPACT_ATOMS: atom_id res chain seq x y z
N MET A 1 46.70 -6.90 38.50
CA MET A 1 46.84 -5.45 38.74
C MET A 1 47.27 -4.85 37.42
N SER A 2 46.38 -4.10 36.78
CA SER A 2 46.57 -3.54 35.45
C SER A 2 47.64 -2.44 35.47
N GLY A 3 48.45 -2.35 34.40
CA GLY A 3 49.50 -1.33 34.26
C GLY A 3 48.95 0.04 33.84
N LEU A 4 47.88 0.49 34.49
CA LEU A 4 47.25 1.79 34.25
C LEU A 4 47.74 2.78 35.31
N GLU A 5 48.36 3.88 34.85
CA GLU A 5 48.77 4.97 35.74
C GLU A 5 47.54 5.70 36.31
N PRO A 6 47.59 6.24 37.55
CA PRO A 6 46.44 6.92 38.16
C PRO A 6 45.82 8.03 37.31
N GLY A 7 46.63 8.77 36.56
CA GLY A 7 46.13 9.81 35.63
C GLY A 7 45.28 9.23 34.49
N GLN A 8 45.61 8.03 34.00
CA GLN A 8 44.85 7.34 32.96
C GLN A 8 43.54 6.77 33.51
N LEU A 9 43.50 6.32 34.77
CA LEU A 9 42.27 5.89 35.43
C LEU A 9 41.27 7.05 35.61
N VAL A 10 41.75 8.25 35.98
CA VAL A 10 40.89 9.46 36.07
C VAL A 10 40.35 9.86 34.69
N GLU A 11 41.16 9.80 33.64
CA GLU A 11 40.69 10.04 32.28
C GLU A 11 39.61 9.03 31.87
N TRP A 12 39.82 7.74 32.15
CA TRP A 12 38.88 6.67 31.81
C TRP A 12 37.55 6.80 32.55
N LEU A 13 37.55 7.19 33.83
CA LEU A 13 36.34 7.46 34.60
C LEU A 13 35.44 8.49 33.91
N HIS A 14 35.98 9.63 33.51
CA HIS A 14 35.21 10.67 32.80
C HIS A 14 34.71 10.26 31.41
N VAL A 15 35.31 9.24 30.78
CA VAL A 15 34.77 8.66 29.55
C VAL A 15 33.66 7.65 29.86
N TYR A 16 33.82 6.78 30.84
CA TYR A 16 32.78 5.83 31.27
C TYR A 16 31.53 6.54 31.83
N GLU A 17 31.68 7.63 32.57
CA GLU A 17 30.54 8.47 33.03
C GLU A 17 29.71 9.00 31.84
N ARG A 18 30.38 9.44 30.77
CA ARG A 18 29.73 9.93 29.55
C ARG A 18 29.05 8.79 28.78
N GLN A 19 29.73 7.65 28.66
CA GLN A 19 29.19 6.45 28.02
C GLN A 19 28.00 5.86 28.79
N THR A 20 27.98 5.99 30.12
CA THR A 20 26.82 5.65 30.97
C THR A 20 25.60 6.47 30.54
N HIS A 21 25.77 7.79 30.37
CA HIS A 21 24.67 8.66 29.95
C HIS A 21 24.21 8.37 28.51
N GLU A 22 25.14 8.07 27.59
CA GLU A 22 24.82 7.69 26.21
C GLU A 22 24.03 6.38 26.14
N VAL A 23 24.43 5.34 26.90
CA VAL A 23 23.67 4.09 26.98
C VAL A 23 22.30 4.29 27.62
N GLN A 24 22.17 5.17 28.62
CA GLN A 24 20.87 5.51 29.21
C GLN A 24 19.93 6.21 28.21
N GLN A 25 20.43 7.16 27.42
CA GLN A 25 19.65 7.77 26.33
C GLN A 25 19.23 6.72 25.30
N LEU A 26 20.12 5.78 24.95
CA LEU A 26 19.77 4.67 24.05
C LEU A 26 18.71 3.75 24.65
N MET A 27 18.65 3.55 25.97
CA MET A 27 17.58 2.75 26.60
C MET A 27 16.22 3.44 26.56
N GLU A 28 16.18 4.78 26.62
CA GLU A 28 14.94 5.56 26.44
C GLU A 28 14.45 5.51 24.98
N ILE A 29 15.39 5.50 24.04
CA ILE A 29 15.15 5.54 22.59
C ILE A 29 14.86 4.16 21.99
N ALA A 30 15.53 3.12 22.48
CA ALA A 30 15.50 1.74 21.98
C ALA A 30 15.22 0.74 23.12
N PRO A 31 14.08 0.84 23.82
CA PRO A 31 13.78 0.04 25.02
C PRO A 31 13.70 -1.47 24.78
N GLY A 32 13.60 -1.90 23.52
CA GLY A 32 13.59 -3.32 23.13
C GLY A 32 14.96 -3.95 22.86
N CYS A 33 16.08 -3.20 22.98
CA CYS A 33 17.43 -3.74 22.74
C CYS A 33 17.97 -4.44 24.00
N PRO A 34 18.10 -5.79 24.02
CA PRO A 34 18.47 -6.55 25.21
C PRO A 34 19.94 -6.34 25.63
N GLU A 35 20.81 -5.85 24.75
CA GLU A 35 22.24 -5.64 25.08
C GLU A 35 22.50 -4.35 25.88
N LEU A 36 21.58 -3.38 25.89
CA LEU A 36 21.79 -2.09 26.58
C LEU A 36 21.85 -2.21 28.11
N PRO A 37 20.96 -2.97 28.81
CA PRO A 37 21.09 -3.20 30.25
C PRO A 37 22.43 -3.85 30.64
N ASP A 38 22.89 -4.85 29.88
CA ASP A 38 24.15 -5.55 30.13
C ASP A 38 25.37 -4.63 29.91
N LEU A 39 25.34 -3.80 28.87
CA LEU A 39 26.38 -2.81 28.63
C LEU A 39 26.40 -1.74 29.73
N LEU A 40 25.24 -1.27 30.19
CA LEU A 40 25.14 -0.31 31.30
C LEU A 40 25.71 -0.90 32.61
N CYS A 41 25.40 -2.17 32.90
CA CYS A 41 25.97 -2.92 34.01
C CYS A 41 27.50 -3.00 33.90
N THR A 42 28.00 -3.38 32.72
CA THR A 42 29.44 -3.50 32.44
C THR A 42 30.19 -2.17 32.65
N ILE A 43 29.62 -1.05 32.20
CA ILE A 43 30.23 0.29 32.37
C ILE A 43 30.27 0.68 33.86
N ARG A 44 29.22 0.39 34.63
CA ARG A 44 29.19 0.66 36.08
C ARG A 44 30.26 -0.13 36.83
N GLN A 45 30.41 -1.41 36.54
CA GLN A 45 31.48 -2.24 37.12
C GLN A 45 32.89 -1.72 36.77
N ALA A 46 33.08 -1.18 35.56
CA ALA A 46 34.33 -0.54 35.18
C ALA A 46 34.61 0.76 35.97
N ILE A 47 33.58 1.58 36.21
CA ILE A 47 33.67 2.78 37.06
C ILE A 47 34.03 2.40 38.51
N GLU A 48 33.31 1.46 39.11
CA GLU A 48 33.56 1.00 40.49
C GLU A 48 34.98 0.41 40.65
N THR A 49 35.43 -0.37 39.67
CA THR A 49 36.79 -0.93 39.63
C THR A 49 37.85 0.18 39.53
N ALA A 50 37.63 1.19 38.68
CA ALA A 50 38.57 2.30 38.53
C ALA A 50 38.63 3.20 39.78
N ILE A 51 37.49 3.43 40.46
CA ILE A 51 37.44 4.13 41.75
C ILE A 51 38.22 3.34 42.81
N SER A 52 37.95 2.03 42.97
CA SER A 52 38.66 1.19 43.94
C SER A 52 40.18 1.12 43.68
N MET A 53 40.61 1.20 42.42
CA MET A 53 42.03 1.29 42.08
C MET A 53 42.68 2.64 42.46
N LEU A 54 41.91 3.74 42.43
CA LEU A 54 42.39 5.08 42.80
C LEU A 54 42.38 5.32 44.32
N GLU A 55 41.37 4.80 45.02
CA GLU A 55 41.24 4.93 46.48
C GLU A 55 42.16 3.97 47.24
N GLY A 56 42.63 2.91 46.58
CA GLY A 56 43.43 1.85 47.18
C GLY A 56 42.57 0.79 47.88
N PRO A 57 43.18 -0.23 48.50
CA PRO A 57 42.43 -1.26 49.20
C PRO A 57 41.65 -0.63 50.38
N PRO A 58 40.32 -0.80 50.44
CA PRO A 58 39.53 -0.24 51.53
C PRO A 58 39.92 -0.90 52.85
N ASP A 59 40.16 -0.09 53.88
CA ASP A 59 40.40 -0.59 55.22
C ASP A 59 39.09 -1.23 55.73
N LEU A 60 39.12 -2.53 56.04
CA LEU A 60 37.91 -3.37 56.18
C LEU A 60 37.12 -3.08 57.47
N GLY A 61 36.40 -1.96 57.48
CA GLY A 61 35.41 -1.57 58.47
C GLY A 61 34.00 -2.03 58.09
N THR A 62 33.46 -3.02 58.80
CA THR A 62 32.15 -3.62 58.54
C THR A 62 30.97 -2.66 58.70
N CYS A 63 30.05 -2.64 57.74
CA CYS A 63 28.64 -2.34 58.01
C CYS A 63 27.73 -2.97 56.93
N ALA A 64 26.70 -3.71 57.35
CA ALA A 64 25.69 -4.29 56.47
C ALA A 64 24.34 -3.58 56.66
N LEU A 65 23.55 -3.44 55.60
CA LEU A 65 22.15 -3.02 55.65
C LEU A 65 21.33 -3.74 54.57
N ASP A 66 20.17 -4.26 54.99
CA ASP A 66 19.16 -4.89 54.12
C ASP A 66 18.30 -3.86 53.38
N GLY A 67 17.79 -4.23 52.20
CA GLY A 67 16.80 -3.44 51.46
C GLY A 67 16.43 -4.03 50.11
N ALA A 68 15.44 -4.92 50.05
CA ALA A 68 15.07 -5.62 48.83
C ALA A 68 14.29 -4.74 47.83
N THR A 69 14.86 -4.61 46.62
CA THR A 69 14.14 -4.33 45.37
C THR A 69 14.73 -5.27 44.30
N HIS A 70 14.08 -5.43 43.14
CA HIS A 70 14.61 -6.28 42.05
C HIS A 70 15.85 -5.63 41.40
N THR A 71 17.00 -5.81 42.04
CA THR A 71 18.32 -5.48 41.49
C THR A 71 18.85 -6.65 40.68
N VAL A 72 19.34 -6.37 39.46
CA VAL A 72 20.28 -7.27 38.77
C VAL A 72 21.48 -7.47 39.69
N ASP A 73 21.85 -8.72 39.97
CA ASP A 73 22.96 -9.04 40.86
C ASP A 73 24.29 -8.62 40.22
N CYS A 74 24.74 -7.43 40.59
CA CYS A 74 25.99 -6.83 40.13
C CYS A 74 27.15 -7.16 41.08
N SER A 75 27.14 -8.34 41.74
CA SER A 75 28.22 -8.80 42.62
C SER A 75 29.59 -8.57 41.98
N PRO A 76 30.52 -7.85 42.65
CA PRO A 76 31.74 -7.33 42.01
C PRO A 76 32.74 -8.45 41.71
N ILE A 77 32.67 -8.98 40.49
CA ILE A 77 33.73 -9.79 39.89
C ILE A 77 34.87 -8.82 39.52
N PRO A 78 36.12 -9.05 39.96
CA PRO A 78 37.25 -8.18 39.62
C PRO A 78 37.43 -8.06 38.10
N MET A 79 37.06 -6.90 37.54
CA MET A 79 37.12 -6.65 36.09
C MET A 79 38.52 -6.22 35.68
N ASP A 80 39.07 -6.84 34.63
CA ASP A 80 40.30 -6.33 34.01
C ASP A 80 39.97 -5.16 33.10
N LEU A 81 40.13 -3.93 33.62
CA LEU A 81 39.95 -2.69 32.85
C LEU A 81 40.76 -2.68 31.55
N SER A 82 41.94 -3.33 31.50
CA SER A 82 42.76 -3.37 30.28
C SER A 82 42.12 -4.21 29.16
N ALA A 83 41.20 -5.12 29.50
CA ALA A 83 40.39 -5.89 28.54
C ALA A 83 39.14 -5.13 28.06
N LEU A 84 38.79 -4.01 28.70
CA LEU A 84 37.63 -3.17 28.39
C LEU A 84 37.97 -1.66 28.38
N PRO A 85 38.95 -1.21 27.56
CA PRO A 85 39.26 0.22 27.47
C PRO A 85 38.04 1.01 26.97
N PRO A 86 37.90 2.32 27.30
CA PRO A 86 36.75 3.12 26.89
C PRO A 86 36.50 3.15 25.37
N SER A 87 37.54 2.99 24.55
CA SER A 87 37.41 2.84 23.09
C SER A 87 36.66 1.58 22.66
N LYS A 88 36.77 0.47 23.41
CA LYS A 88 36.04 -0.77 23.15
C LYS A 88 34.58 -0.67 23.60
N VAL A 89 34.31 0.06 24.69
CA VAL A 89 32.94 0.43 25.09
C VAL A 89 32.31 1.32 24.01
N ALA A 90 33.02 2.31 23.49
CA ALA A 90 32.53 3.15 22.39
C ALA A 90 32.19 2.30 21.14
N GLN A 91 33.03 1.33 20.78
CA GLN A 91 32.75 0.39 19.70
C GLN A 91 31.48 -0.46 19.96
N HIS A 92 31.24 -0.89 21.19
CA HIS A 92 30.01 -1.60 21.55
C HIS A 92 28.77 -0.70 21.45
N ILE A 93 28.86 0.55 21.93
CA ILE A 93 27.79 1.56 21.80
C ILE A 93 27.48 1.82 20.32
N THR A 94 28.50 2.09 19.50
CA THR A 94 28.36 2.27 18.05
C THR A 94 27.75 1.04 17.38
N ALA A 95 28.16 -0.18 17.76
CA ALA A 95 27.61 -1.40 17.20
C ALA A 95 26.14 -1.64 17.60
N ILE A 96 25.73 -1.20 18.80
CA ILE A 96 24.32 -1.24 19.22
C ILE A 96 23.51 -0.15 18.49
N GLN A 97 24.04 1.08 18.35
CA GLN A 97 23.42 2.14 17.55
C GLN A 97 23.22 1.71 16.09
N GLN A 98 24.24 1.11 15.47
CA GLN A 98 24.17 0.48 14.14
C GLN A 98 23.07 -0.58 14.07
N ARG A 99 23.02 -1.52 15.03
CA ARG A 99 21.98 -2.56 15.07
C ARG A 99 20.59 -1.98 15.27
N ALA A 100 20.39 -1.08 16.23
CA ALA A 100 19.09 -0.45 16.50
C ALA A 100 18.57 0.34 15.28
N ALA A 101 19.44 1.07 14.58
CA ALA A 101 19.07 1.78 13.36
C ALA A 101 18.81 0.86 12.15
N MET A 102 19.53 -0.27 12.03
CA MET A 102 19.23 -1.30 11.03
C MET A 102 17.98 -2.13 11.35
N LEU A 103 17.64 -2.30 12.63
CA LEU A 103 16.51 -3.08 13.14
C LEU A 103 15.28 -2.21 13.48
N GLY A 104 15.20 -0.98 12.97
CA GLY A 104 14.05 -0.08 13.17
C GLY A 104 13.72 0.26 14.64
N SER A 105 14.62 -0.02 15.57
CA SER A 105 14.45 0.13 17.03
C SER A 105 15.17 1.34 17.60
N GLY A 106 15.94 2.08 16.80
CA GLY A 106 16.35 3.45 17.09
C GLY A 106 15.25 4.47 16.77
N PRO A 107 15.55 5.78 16.81
CA PRO A 107 14.58 6.81 16.41
C PRO A 107 14.14 6.59 14.96
N LEU A 108 12.82 6.46 14.72
CA LEU A 108 12.21 6.27 13.39
C LEU A 108 12.72 7.26 12.32
N GLU A 109 13.00 8.47 12.77
CA GLU A 109 13.57 9.58 12.01
C GLU A 109 15.00 9.35 11.46
N TRP A 110 15.75 8.38 12.00
CA TRP A 110 17.09 7.99 11.55
C TRP A 110 17.18 6.56 11.00
N ALA A 111 16.05 5.86 10.85
CA ALA A 111 16.01 4.52 10.26
C ALA A 111 16.42 4.52 8.78
N VAL A 112 16.76 3.34 8.25
CA VAL A 112 16.83 3.13 6.80
C VAL A 112 15.49 3.55 6.16
N GLY A 113 15.53 4.14 4.97
CA GLY A 113 14.42 4.78 4.26
C GLY A 113 13.97 6.15 4.81
N ALA A 114 14.50 6.63 5.95
CA ALA A 114 14.10 7.92 6.51
C ALA A 114 14.62 9.11 5.67
N ARG A 115 13.77 10.13 5.49
CA ARG A 115 14.07 11.35 4.74
C ARG A 115 14.86 12.34 5.59
N CYS A 116 16.10 12.59 5.21
CA CYS A 116 16.98 13.55 5.86
C CYS A 116 17.36 14.71 4.92
N GLN A 117 18.12 15.66 5.46
CA GLN A 117 18.97 16.54 4.69
C GLN A 117 20.41 16.23 5.07
N ALA A 118 21.27 16.07 4.08
CA ALA A 118 22.68 15.81 4.27
C ALA A 118 23.52 16.95 3.69
N ARG A 119 24.77 17.08 4.16
CA ARG A 119 25.69 18.14 3.76
C ARG A 119 26.55 17.70 2.57
N GLU A 120 26.33 18.31 1.41
CA GLU A 120 27.07 17.99 0.17
C GLU A 120 28.44 18.69 0.16
N GLY A 121 29.50 17.89 0.33
CA GLY A 121 30.89 18.29 0.13
C GLY A 121 31.39 19.43 1.02
N ASN A 122 32.54 19.99 0.63
CA ASN A 122 33.21 21.08 1.35
C ASN A 122 32.45 22.43 1.27
N GLU A 123 31.46 22.55 0.39
CA GLU A 123 30.64 23.78 0.26
C GLU A 123 29.56 23.92 1.34
N GLY A 124 29.33 22.88 2.15
CA GLY A 124 28.43 22.96 3.31
C GLY A 124 26.93 23.04 2.96
N LYS A 125 26.55 22.77 1.71
CA LYS A 125 25.17 22.88 1.23
C LYS A 125 24.32 21.69 1.71
N TRP A 126 23.19 21.99 2.34
CA TRP A 126 22.23 20.97 2.77
C TRP A 126 21.29 20.59 1.62
N ARG A 127 21.33 19.34 1.16
CA ARG A 127 20.41 18.78 0.15
C ARG A 127 19.57 17.67 0.76
N ARG A 128 18.36 17.45 0.21
CA ARG A 128 17.48 16.36 0.66
C ARG A 128 18.12 15.02 0.30
N ALA A 129 17.95 14.03 1.16
CA ALA A 129 18.45 12.68 0.97
C ALA A 129 17.52 11.66 1.66
N VAL A 130 17.76 10.38 1.38
CA VAL A 130 17.20 9.23 2.10
C VAL A 130 18.35 8.45 2.70
N ILE A 131 18.17 7.90 3.91
CA ILE A 131 19.14 6.98 4.52
C ILE A 131 18.95 5.61 3.86
N GLU A 132 19.94 5.09 3.16
CA GLU A 132 19.90 3.76 2.52
C GLU A 132 20.54 2.66 3.40
N GLY A 133 21.27 3.05 4.45
CA GLY A 133 21.92 2.10 5.35
C GLY A 133 22.87 2.77 6.32
N ILE A 134 23.66 1.94 7.01
CA ILE A 134 24.84 2.38 7.77
C ILE A 134 26.02 1.54 7.31
N SER A 135 27.14 2.17 7.03
CA SER A 135 28.36 1.50 6.58
C SER A 135 29.04 0.74 7.73
N PRO A 136 29.98 -0.18 7.42
CA PRO A 136 30.79 -0.84 8.45
C PRO A 136 31.60 0.12 9.33
N SER A 137 31.83 1.36 8.89
CA SER A 137 32.49 2.43 9.67
C SER A 137 31.54 3.17 10.63
N GLY A 138 30.23 2.87 10.62
CA GLY A 138 29.22 3.56 11.44
C GLY A 138 28.74 4.89 10.87
N ARG A 139 29.05 5.17 9.59
CA ARG A 139 28.59 6.37 8.89
C ARG A 139 27.31 6.03 8.13
N TYR A 140 26.41 6.99 8.02
CA TYR A 140 25.14 6.77 7.31
C TYR A 140 25.39 6.71 5.81
N LEU A 141 24.86 5.69 5.15
CA LEU A 141 24.76 5.62 3.70
C LEU A 141 23.50 6.38 3.29
N ILE A 142 23.64 7.28 2.32
CA ILE A 142 22.51 8.09 1.83
C ILE A 142 22.39 8.12 0.30
N GLU A 143 21.17 8.26 -0.20
CA GLU A 143 20.87 8.63 -1.59
C GLU A 143 20.33 10.07 -1.66
N TRP A 144 20.84 10.90 -2.56
CA TRP A 144 20.38 12.30 -2.72
C TRP A 144 19.03 12.40 -3.45
N LEU A 145 18.13 13.26 -2.99
CA LEU A 145 16.82 13.50 -3.61
C LEU A 145 16.73 14.86 -4.35
N PRO A 146 16.06 14.92 -5.53
CA PRO A 146 15.69 13.78 -6.37
C PRO A 146 16.94 13.17 -7.03
N SER A 147 17.02 11.84 -7.02
CA SER A 147 18.13 11.08 -7.61
C SER A 147 17.94 10.92 -9.12
N ALA A 148 19.07 10.87 -9.83
CA ALA A 148 19.18 10.37 -11.20
C ALA A 148 20.37 9.41 -11.35
N ARG A 149 20.91 8.91 -10.23
CA ARG A 149 22.11 8.05 -10.14
C ARG A 149 22.05 7.24 -8.85
N GLU A 150 22.23 5.93 -8.98
CA GLU A 150 22.17 4.92 -7.91
C GLU A 150 23.41 4.94 -6.97
N GLU A 151 24.05 6.09 -6.79
CA GLU A 151 25.26 6.22 -5.97
C GLU A 151 24.88 6.56 -4.51
N CYS A 152 25.20 5.65 -3.58
CA CYS A 152 25.12 5.90 -2.15
C CYS A 152 26.38 6.61 -1.63
N PHE A 153 26.21 7.55 -0.70
CA PHE A 153 27.30 8.34 -0.11
C PHE A 153 27.41 8.08 1.40
N GLU A 154 28.62 7.87 1.93
CA GLU A 154 28.84 7.84 3.39
C GLU A 154 28.95 9.25 3.98
N VAL A 155 28.09 9.57 4.94
CA VAL A 155 28.09 10.83 5.69
C VAL A 155 28.05 10.60 7.20
N ASP A 156 28.66 11.49 7.98
CA ASP A 156 28.57 11.47 9.44
C ASP A 156 27.21 11.99 9.89
N LEU A 157 26.74 11.56 11.08
CA LEU A 157 25.52 12.09 11.69
C LEU A 157 25.55 13.61 11.87
N ALA A 158 26.73 14.21 12.08
CA ALA A 158 26.92 15.66 12.16
C ALA A 158 26.73 16.39 10.81
N ASP A 159 26.86 15.67 9.70
CA ASP A 159 26.54 16.13 8.34
C ASP A 159 25.15 15.68 7.90
N LEU A 160 24.34 15.16 8.83
CA LEU A 160 22.92 14.93 8.68
C LEU A 160 22.10 15.89 9.54
N ARG A 161 20.91 16.20 9.07
CA ARG A 161 19.83 16.77 9.87
C ARG A 161 18.52 16.15 9.41
N LEU A 162 17.62 15.91 10.35
CA LEU A 162 16.26 15.54 9.99
C LEU A 162 15.66 16.63 9.12
N VAL A 163 15.03 16.24 8.01
CA VAL A 163 13.92 17.05 7.52
C VAL A 163 12.84 16.78 8.56
N PRO A 164 12.36 17.77 9.32
CA PRO A 164 11.23 17.54 10.22
C PRO A 164 10.14 16.87 9.39
N PRO A 165 9.53 15.76 9.84
CA PRO A 165 8.42 15.15 9.12
C PRO A 165 7.46 16.28 8.79
N ILE A 166 7.25 16.55 7.50
CA ILE A 166 6.48 17.73 7.02
C ILE A 166 5.21 17.73 7.86
N ALA A 167 4.93 18.77 8.64
CA ALA A 167 3.88 18.69 9.66
C ALA A 167 2.55 18.21 9.01
N GLY A 168 2.15 16.96 9.31
CA GLY A 168 1.16 16.19 8.53
C GLY A 168 1.66 15.03 7.65
N ALA A 169 2.92 14.59 7.76
CA ALA A 169 3.51 13.48 6.99
C ALA A 169 3.63 12.16 7.75
N PHE A 170 3.76 12.20 9.08
CA PHE A 170 3.22 11.12 9.88
C PHE A 170 1.71 11.28 9.82
N TRP A 171 1.06 10.44 9.01
CA TRP A 171 -0.35 10.17 9.14
C TRP A 171 -0.60 9.73 10.58
N THR A 172 -1.14 10.63 11.39
CA THR A 172 -1.87 10.21 12.58
C THR A 172 -3.21 9.71 12.04
N PRO A 173 -3.55 8.40 12.16
CA PRO A 173 -4.87 7.94 11.80
C PRO A 173 -5.87 8.77 12.59
N LEU A 174 -6.69 9.57 11.89
CA LEU A 174 -7.88 10.12 12.51
C LEU A 174 -8.80 8.92 12.70
N GLN A 175 -8.69 8.28 13.87
CA GLN A 175 -9.68 7.32 14.35
C GLN A 175 -11.03 8.02 14.18
N PRO A 176 -11.86 7.59 13.22
CA PRO A 176 -13.05 8.32 12.91
C PRO A 176 -13.96 8.30 14.14
N PRO A 177 -14.74 9.36 14.40
CA PRO A 177 -15.70 9.32 15.49
C PRO A 177 -16.59 8.07 15.33
N PRO A 178 -17.04 7.47 16.44
CA PRO A 178 -18.05 6.40 16.40
C PRO A 178 -19.21 6.81 15.49
N HIS A 179 -19.67 5.87 14.67
CA HIS A 179 -20.78 6.10 13.79
C HIS A 179 -22.03 6.49 14.58
N ASP A 180 -22.66 7.58 14.14
CA ASP A 180 -23.92 8.06 14.65
C ASP A 180 -24.97 7.91 13.54
N PRO A 181 -25.91 6.94 13.64
CA PRO A 181 -26.93 6.71 12.63
C PRO A 181 -27.93 7.88 12.51
N THR A 182 -27.97 8.78 13.51
CA THR A 182 -28.86 9.95 13.55
C THR A 182 -28.34 11.15 12.77
N LEU A 183 -27.06 11.13 12.36
CA LEU A 183 -26.49 12.14 11.47
C LEU A 183 -27.19 12.15 10.10
N PRO A 184 -27.27 13.30 9.42
CA PRO A 184 -27.95 13.40 8.14
C PRO A 184 -27.17 12.66 7.04
N LEU A 185 -27.88 12.28 5.98
CA LEU A 185 -27.32 11.61 4.81
C LEU A 185 -26.33 12.51 4.00
N TYR A 186 -26.59 13.82 4.02
CA TYR A 186 -25.76 14.88 3.45
C TYR A 186 -25.53 15.98 4.50
N PRO A 187 -24.38 16.67 4.52
CA PRO A 187 -24.14 17.75 5.48
C PRO A 187 -25.10 18.94 5.34
N VAL A 188 -25.68 19.12 4.14
CA VAL A 188 -26.66 20.14 3.81
C VAL A 188 -27.75 19.51 2.94
N ALA A 189 -29.01 19.75 3.27
CA ALA A 189 -30.15 19.42 2.42
C ALA A 189 -30.52 20.66 1.59
N TYR A 190 -30.79 20.46 0.30
CA TYR A 190 -31.12 21.52 -0.66
C TYR A 190 -32.55 21.38 -1.17
N SER A 191 -33.26 22.48 -1.37
CA SER A 191 -34.57 22.49 -2.06
C SER A 191 -34.40 22.17 -3.56
N ASP A 192 -35.48 21.78 -4.25
CA ASP A 192 -35.39 21.50 -5.69
C ASP A 192 -35.02 22.75 -6.52
N GLU A 193 -35.41 23.94 -6.06
CA GLU A 193 -34.99 25.22 -6.63
C GLU A 193 -33.48 25.46 -6.45
N GLU A 194 -32.94 25.19 -5.24
CA GLU A 194 -31.50 25.28 -4.99
C GLU A 194 -30.71 24.27 -5.82
N LYS A 195 -31.17 23.01 -5.88
CA LYS A 195 -30.58 21.99 -6.75
C LYS A 195 -30.61 22.40 -8.21
N GLN A 196 -31.67 23.06 -8.66
CA GLN A 196 -31.77 23.56 -10.03
C GLN A 196 -30.80 24.71 -10.30
N ALA A 197 -30.68 25.68 -9.39
CA ALA A 197 -29.69 26.75 -9.48
C ALA A 197 -28.25 26.23 -9.49
N GLN A 198 -27.95 25.15 -8.74
CA GLN A 198 -26.64 24.47 -8.72
C GLN A 198 -26.30 23.80 -10.07
N ARG A 199 -27.31 23.36 -10.84
CA ARG A 199 -27.13 22.82 -12.20
C ARG A 199 -26.87 23.94 -13.21
N GLU A 200 -27.68 24.99 -13.17
CA GLU A 200 -27.51 26.15 -14.06
C GLU A 200 -26.17 26.86 -13.83
N ALA A 201 -25.70 26.93 -12.58
CA ALA A 201 -24.35 27.38 -12.25
C ALA A 201 -23.26 26.45 -12.82
N PHE A 202 -23.45 25.12 -12.73
CA PHE A 202 -22.49 24.17 -13.29
C PHE A 202 -22.37 24.30 -14.81
N ASP A 203 -23.50 24.33 -15.53
CA ASP A 203 -23.52 24.44 -16.99
C ASP A 203 -22.84 25.74 -17.47
N LYS A 204 -23.06 26.85 -16.76
CA LYS A 204 -22.39 28.13 -17.00
C LYS A 204 -20.87 28.05 -16.82
N GLU A 205 -20.39 27.51 -15.70
CA GLU A 205 -18.95 27.42 -15.43
C GLU A 205 -18.26 26.37 -16.32
N ARG A 206 -18.95 25.29 -16.69
CA ARG A 206 -18.50 24.32 -17.68
C ARG A 206 -18.35 24.97 -19.06
N GLN A 207 -19.32 25.78 -19.51
CA GLN A 207 -19.17 26.52 -20.76
C GLN A 207 -17.98 27.50 -20.70
N GLY A 208 -17.81 28.22 -19.59
CA GLY A 208 -16.67 29.13 -19.37
C GLY A 208 -15.31 28.43 -19.42
N LEU A 209 -15.23 27.19 -18.93
CA LEU A 209 -14.07 26.31 -19.06
C LEU A 209 -13.80 25.94 -20.53
N MET A 210 -14.81 25.50 -21.27
CA MET A 210 -14.64 25.16 -22.69
C MET A 210 -14.24 26.38 -23.54
N ASP A 211 -14.83 27.54 -23.26
CA ASP A 211 -14.47 28.83 -23.89
C ASP A 211 -13.02 29.23 -23.58
N ALA A 212 -12.53 28.95 -22.37
CA ALA A 212 -11.15 29.22 -21.97
C ALA A 212 -10.14 28.33 -22.73
N ILE A 213 -10.47 27.05 -22.91
CA ILE A 213 -9.66 26.09 -23.68
C ILE A 213 -9.65 26.48 -25.17
N ALA A 214 -10.83 26.74 -25.75
CA ALA A 214 -10.96 27.17 -27.14
C ALA A 214 -10.23 28.50 -27.43
N ALA A 215 -10.13 29.39 -26.45
CA ALA A 215 -9.36 30.63 -26.52
C ALA A 215 -7.84 30.45 -26.28
N GLY A 216 -7.35 29.23 -26.05
CA GLY A 216 -5.94 28.94 -25.80
C GLY A 216 -5.40 29.49 -24.48
N LYS A 217 -6.24 29.65 -23.45
CA LYS A 217 -5.79 30.04 -22.11
C LYS A 217 -5.10 28.86 -21.42
N SER A 218 -4.12 29.14 -20.57
CA SER A 218 -3.41 28.13 -19.77
C SER A 218 -4.16 27.69 -18.49
N GLY A 219 -5.44 28.01 -18.36
CA GLY A 219 -6.22 27.61 -17.19
C GLY A 219 -7.59 28.28 -17.05
N TYR A 220 -8.36 27.74 -16.12
CA TYR A 220 -9.67 28.24 -15.69
C TYR A 220 -9.80 28.09 -14.16
N THR A 221 -10.67 28.88 -13.54
CA THR A 221 -10.96 28.78 -12.11
C THR A 221 -12.46 28.76 -11.90
N PHE A 222 -12.99 27.67 -11.37
CA PHE A 222 -14.37 27.62 -10.90
C PHE A 222 -14.50 28.52 -9.66
N PRO A 223 -15.52 29.40 -9.59
CA PRO A 223 -15.85 30.09 -8.36
C PRO A 223 -16.15 29.09 -7.22
N PRO A 224 -15.78 29.39 -5.97
CA PRO A 224 -16.16 28.58 -4.81
C PRO A 224 -17.68 28.38 -4.74
N GLY A 225 -18.13 27.16 -4.45
CA GLY A 225 -19.56 26.84 -4.43
C GLY A 225 -19.85 25.35 -4.52
N VAL A 226 -21.15 25.03 -4.43
CA VAL A 226 -21.69 23.68 -4.63
C VAL A 226 -22.37 23.65 -5.99
N TYR A 227 -22.04 22.64 -6.79
CA TYR A 227 -22.47 22.51 -8.18
C TYR A 227 -23.07 21.12 -8.40
N ARG A 228 -24.10 21.04 -9.25
CA ARG A 228 -24.74 19.76 -9.60
C ARG A 228 -24.53 19.47 -11.06
N GLN A 229 -23.92 18.34 -11.36
CA GLN A 229 -23.62 17.96 -12.74
C GLN A 229 -24.59 16.88 -13.24
N LYS A 230 -25.10 17.10 -14.46
CA LYS A 230 -25.79 16.09 -15.28
C LYS A 230 -24.96 15.65 -16.50
N GLU A 231 -23.79 16.26 -16.68
CA GLU A 231 -22.83 15.96 -17.74
C GLU A 231 -21.41 16.05 -17.17
N LYS A 232 -20.47 15.27 -17.70
CA LYS A 232 -19.07 15.26 -17.25
C LYS A 232 -18.35 16.56 -17.67
N ILE A 233 -17.29 16.89 -16.94
CA ILE A 233 -16.23 17.78 -17.45
C ILE A 233 -15.35 16.95 -18.39
N ILE A 234 -15.26 17.36 -19.66
CA ILE A 234 -14.51 16.65 -20.71
C ILE A 234 -13.33 17.54 -21.13
N LEU A 235 -12.10 17.09 -20.88
CA LEU A 235 -10.88 17.72 -21.38
C LEU A 235 -10.22 16.75 -22.36
N GLU A 236 -10.26 17.08 -23.65
CA GLU A 236 -9.72 16.25 -24.73
C GLU A 236 -8.66 17.05 -25.50
N GLY A 237 -7.50 16.44 -25.77
CA GLY A 237 -6.41 17.08 -26.52
C GLY A 237 -5.80 18.33 -25.84
N THR A 238 -6.10 18.58 -24.57
CA THR A 238 -5.81 19.84 -23.87
C THR A 238 -4.35 19.88 -23.41
N LYS A 239 -3.70 21.04 -23.53
CA LYS A 239 -2.26 21.19 -23.25
C LYS A 239 -1.94 22.36 -22.34
N ASP A 240 -0.98 22.17 -21.45
CA ASP A 240 -0.41 23.18 -20.56
C ASP A 240 -1.48 23.98 -19.78
N PHE A 241 -2.44 23.25 -19.21
CA PHE A 241 -3.68 23.81 -18.66
C PHE A 241 -3.89 23.47 -17.18
N THR A 242 -4.25 24.46 -16.36
CA THR A 242 -4.67 24.23 -14.97
C THR A 242 -6.15 24.56 -14.76
N LEU A 243 -6.94 23.56 -14.40
CA LEU A 243 -8.29 23.72 -13.86
C LEU A 243 -8.21 23.86 -12.33
N THR A 244 -8.47 25.05 -11.81
CA THR A 244 -8.51 25.32 -10.36
C THR A 244 -9.94 25.27 -9.84
N MET A 245 -10.19 24.44 -8.83
CA MET A 245 -11.51 24.22 -8.22
C MET A 245 -11.42 24.38 -6.70
N ALA A 246 -10.93 25.54 -6.26
CA ALA A 246 -10.65 25.81 -4.85
C ALA A 246 -11.94 26.07 -4.06
N ASN A 247 -12.23 25.22 -3.08
CA ASN A 247 -13.46 25.21 -2.28
C ASN A 247 -14.71 24.99 -3.16
N VAL A 248 -14.60 24.05 -4.10
CA VAL A 248 -15.70 23.59 -4.93
C VAL A 248 -16.17 22.21 -4.44
N GLU A 249 -17.48 22.01 -4.43
CA GLU A 249 -18.10 20.70 -4.29
C GLU A 249 -18.89 20.38 -5.56
N LEU A 250 -18.55 19.28 -6.24
CA LEU A 250 -19.37 18.72 -7.31
C LEU A 250 -20.21 17.57 -6.74
N VAL A 251 -21.52 17.67 -6.91
CA VAL A 251 -22.47 16.59 -6.65
C VAL A 251 -22.92 16.02 -7.99
N THR A 252 -22.63 14.75 -8.23
CA THR A 252 -23.01 14.07 -9.48
C THR A 252 -24.39 13.42 -9.41
N GLU A 253 -25.20 13.68 -10.43
CA GLU A 253 -26.48 12.98 -10.68
C GLU A 253 -26.31 11.87 -11.75
N ILE A 254 -25.08 11.70 -12.27
CA ILE A 254 -24.66 10.71 -13.28
C ILE A 254 -23.44 9.89 -12.80
N VAL A 255 -23.00 8.91 -13.60
CA VAL A 255 -21.75 8.16 -13.34
C VAL A 255 -20.54 8.92 -13.87
N GLY A 256 -19.65 9.36 -12.98
CA GLY A 256 -18.36 9.97 -13.30
C GLY A 256 -18.35 11.50 -13.34
N PHE A 257 -17.19 12.09 -13.02
CA PHE A 257 -17.01 13.55 -12.93
C PHE A 257 -16.20 14.10 -14.10
N PHE A 258 -15.05 13.47 -14.42
CA PHE A 258 -14.12 13.96 -15.42
C PHE A 258 -13.80 12.89 -16.47
N TYR A 259 -13.57 13.34 -17.69
CA TYR A 259 -12.99 12.54 -18.77
C TYR A 259 -11.81 13.33 -19.36
N LEU A 260 -10.61 12.82 -19.19
CA LEU A 260 -9.34 13.45 -19.50
C LEU A 260 -8.60 12.58 -20.54
N HIS A 261 -8.60 12.98 -21.81
CA HIS A 261 -8.08 12.16 -22.91
C HIS A 261 -7.07 12.96 -23.76
N ASP A 262 -5.95 12.34 -24.13
CA ASP A 262 -4.91 12.91 -25.02
C ASP A 262 -4.34 14.24 -24.51
N ASN A 263 -4.22 14.37 -23.18
CA ASN A 263 -3.90 15.62 -22.48
C ASN A 263 -2.42 15.73 -22.15
N HIS A 264 -1.80 16.89 -22.38
CA HIS A 264 -0.38 17.08 -22.09
C HIS A 264 -0.15 18.19 -21.06
N ASN A 265 0.40 17.84 -19.89
CA ASN A 265 0.66 18.78 -18.78
C ASN A 265 -0.63 19.48 -18.32
N VAL A 266 -1.65 18.69 -17.99
CA VAL A 266 -2.95 19.16 -17.48
C VAL A 266 -3.06 18.89 -15.99
N THR A 267 -3.52 19.89 -15.22
CA THR A 267 -3.70 19.77 -13.77
C THR A 267 -5.13 20.09 -13.34
N VAL A 268 -5.74 19.23 -12.53
CA VAL A 268 -6.97 19.53 -11.77
C VAL A 268 -6.58 19.74 -10.30
N ARG A 269 -6.75 20.97 -9.81
CA ARG A 269 -6.27 21.42 -8.49
C ARG A 269 -7.42 21.82 -7.57
N GLY A 270 -7.52 21.14 -6.43
CA GLY A 270 -8.44 21.45 -5.34
C GLY A 270 -8.00 22.60 -4.41
N PRO A 271 -8.56 22.70 -3.18
CA PRO A 271 -9.38 21.69 -2.50
C PRO A 271 -10.76 21.49 -3.15
N LEU A 272 -11.00 20.28 -3.66
CA LEU A 272 -12.19 19.87 -4.41
C LEU A 272 -12.88 18.70 -3.70
N ALA A 273 -14.18 18.81 -3.47
CA ALA A 273 -15.03 17.72 -2.97
C ALA A 273 -15.86 17.13 -4.11
N LEU A 274 -15.94 15.80 -4.16
CA LEU A 274 -16.68 15.03 -5.17
C LEU A 274 -17.63 14.07 -4.43
N ASP A 275 -18.93 14.21 -4.65
CA ASP A 275 -20.00 13.46 -3.98
C ASP A 275 -21.13 13.12 -4.98
N ALA A 276 -22.08 12.26 -4.62
CA ALA A 276 -23.16 11.83 -5.52
C ALA A 276 -24.54 11.99 -4.89
N GLU A 277 -25.57 12.24 -5.70
CA GLU A 277 -26.97 12.14 -5.30
C GLU A 277 -27.84 11.72 -6.52
N PRO A 278 -28.63 10.64 -6.44
CA PRO A 278 -28.76 9.69 -5.33
C PRO A 278 -27.53 8.78 -5.18
N PHE A 279 -27.45 8.06 -4.05
CA PHE A 279 -26.47 7.00 -3.89
C PHE A 279 -26.82 5.76 -4.70
N ARG A 280 -25.79 5.01 -5.06
CA ARG A 280 -25.90 3.73 -5.79
C ARG A 280 -25.39 2.58 -4.91
N PHE A 281 -25.69 2.65 -3.61
CA PHE A 281 -25.30 1.68 -2.61
C PHE A 281 -26.33 1.62 -1.48
N SER A 282 -26.41 0.45 -0.88
CA SER A 282 -27.26 0.14 0.26
C SER A 282 -26.47 0.29 1.54
N GLN A 283 -27.12 0.77 2.61
CA GLN A 283 -26.58 0.72 3.96
C GLN A 283 -27.71 0.25 4.88
N CYS A 284 -27.47 -0.86 5.58
CA CYS A 284 -28.48 -1.54 6.40
C CYS A 284 -28.00 -1.70 7.84
N GLU A 285 -28.93 -1.58 8.78
CA GLU A 285 -28.77 -2.10 10.14
C GLU A 285 -29.13 -3.59 10.16
N VAL A 286 -28.32 -4.40 10.84
CA VAL A 286 -28.64 -5.79 11.17
C VAL A 286 -29.62 -5.77 12.35
N THR A 287 -30.84 -6.26 12.14
CA THR A 287 -31.88 -6.31 13.18
C THR A 287 -31.98 -7.67 13.87
N GLY A 288 -31.36 -8.71 13.30
CA GLY A 288 -31.34 -10.06 13.87
C GLY A 288 -30.70 -11.10 12.94
N SER A 289 -30.71 -12.35 13.38
CA SER A 289 -30.26 -13.52 12.61
C SER A 289 -30.92 -14.78 13.18
N ASP A 290 -31.05 -15.84 12.38
CA ASP A 290 -31.36 -17.18 12.91
C ASP A 290 -30.12 -17.92 13.44
N GLY A 291 -28.91 -17.40 13.16
CA GLY A 291 -27.63 -18.01 13.52
C GLY A 291 -27.21 -19.19 12.63
N GLU A 292 -27.95 -19.50 11.56
CA GLU A 292 -27.67 -20.65 10.68
C GLU A 292 -27.77 -20.37 9.18
N THR A 293 -28.72 -19.55 8.71
CA THR A 293 -29.00 -19.37 7.28
C THR A 293 -29.32 -17.94 6.84
N TYR A 294 -29.67 -17.00 7.74
CA TYR A 294 -29.92 -15.60 7.35
C TYR A 294 -29.59 -14.52 8.39
N LEU A 295 -29.36 -13.32 7.89
CA LEU A 295 -29.46 -12.05 8.63
C LEU A 295 -30.79 -11.37 8.31
N GLU A 296 -31.41 -10.75 9.31
CA GLU A 296 -32.50 -9.78 9.11
C GLU A 296 -31.92 -8.37 9.04
N LEU A 297 -32.31 -7.62 8.00
CA LEU A 297 -31.75 -6.31 7.66
C LEU A 297 -32.86 -5.27 7.53
N CYS A 298 -32.58 -4.04 7.96
CA CYS A 298 -33.40 -2.86 7.69
C CYS A 298 -32.56 -1.77 7.01
N PRO A 299 -32.90 -1.33 5.78
CA PRO A 299 -32.17 -0.25 5.11
C PRO A 299 -32.33 1.05 5.89
N MET A 300 -31.23 1.76 6.08
CA MET A 300 -31.26 3.07 6.74
C MET A 300 -31.99 4.10 5.87
N PRO A 301 -32.66 5.11 6.44
CA PRO A 301 -33.43 6.09 5.68
C PRO A 301 -32.60 6.81 4.61
N GLY A 302 -33.02 6.72 3.35
CA GLY A 302 -32.41 7.39 2.20
C GLY A 302 -31.31 6.61 1.47
N TYR A 303 -31.05 5.36 1.86
CA TYR A 303 -30.22 4.42 1.10
C TYR A 303 -31.06 3.46 0.26
N GLU A 304 -30.46 2.87 -0.78
CA GLU A 304 -31.13 1.89 -1.64
C GLU A 304 -31.38 0.55 -0.90
N PRO A 305 -32.44 -0.20 -1.24
CA PRO A 305 -32.63 -1.57 -0.75
C PRO A 305 -31.42 -2.47 -1.06
N PRO A 306 -31.09 -3.46 -0.21
CA PRO A 306 -29.97 -4.37 -0.44
C PRO A 306 -30.21 -5.28 -1.66
N SER A 307 -29.19 -5.42 -2.51
CA SER A 307 -29.19 -6.28 -3.70
C SER A 307 -28.37 -7.54 -3.49
N ALA A 308 -28.74 -8.64 -4.15
CA ALA A 308 -27.96 -9.87 -4.15
C ALA A 308 -26.74 -9.85 -5.11
N GLU A 309 -26.57 -8.76 -5.87
CA GLU A 309 -25.59 -8.68 -6.97
C GLU A 309 -24.16 -8.30 -6.53
N GLY A 310 -23.98 -7.83 -5.29
CA GLY A 310 -22.71 -7.25 -4.82
C GLY A 310 -22.12 -7.91 -3.57
N LYS A 311 -20.81 -7.71 -3.39
CA LYS A 311 -20.08 -7.97 -2.13
C LYS A 311 -20.60 -7.03 -1.03
N PHE A 312 -20.32 -7.35 0.25
CA PHE A 312 -20.63 -6.43 1.35
C PHE A 312 -19.50 -6.24 2.37
N LEU A 313 -19.39 -5.00 2.84
CA LEU A 313 -18.62 -4.64 4.03
C LEU A 313 -19.49 -4.77 5.27
N VAL A 314 -18.87 -5.12 6.39
CA VAL A 314 -19.51 -5.26 7.70
C VAL A 314 -18.90 -4.25 8.65
N PHE A 315 -19.72 -3.70 9.55
CA PHE A 315 -19.31 -2.75 10.58
C PHE A 315 -19.93 -3.09 11.92
N ASP A 316 -19.20 -2.82 13.00
CA ASP A 316 -19.72 -2.98 14.36
C ASP A 316 -20.74 -1.89 14.74
N THR A 317 -21.30 -2.00 15.94
CA THR A 317 -22.25 -1.01 16.49
C THR A 317 -21.67 0.41 16.66
N GLN A 318 -20.35 0.58 16.50
CA GLN A 318 -19.64 1.86 16.50
C GLN A 318 -19.19 2.29 15.09
N GLY A 319 -19.58 1.54 14.04
CA GLY A 319 -19.22 1.82 12.65
C GLY A 319 -17.73 1.65 12.32
N ARG A 320 -17.02 0.80 13.07
CA ARG A 320 -15.66 0.33 12.74
C ARG A 320 -15.80 -0.87 11.79
N SER A 321 -14.99 -0.93 10.73
CA SER A 321 -15.13 -2.04 9.77
C SER A 321 -14.60 -3.35 10.36
N PHE A 322 -15.30 -4.45 10.06
CA PHE A 322 -14.78 -5.80 10.28
C PHE A 322 -14.13 -6.34 8.99
N PRO A 323 -12.83 -6.67 9.01
CA PRO A 323 -12.21 -7.46 7.95
C PRO A 323 -12.58 -8.95 8.10
N THR A 324 -12.91 -9.65 7.01
CA THR A 324 -13.33 -11.07 7.03
C THR A 324 -12.85 -11.84 5.77
N GLY A 325 -13.74 -12.32 4.88
CA GLY A 325 -13.41 -12.79 3.51
C GLY A 325 -14.33 -12.16 2.45
N GLN A 326 -14.09 -12.27 1.14
CA GLN A 326 -15.00 -11.77 0.10
C GLN A 326 -16.34 -12.54 0.20
N VAL A 327 -17.38 -11.88 0.70
CA VAL A 327 -18.70 -12.51 0.92
C VAL A 327 -19.71 -11.98 -0.07
N TRP A 328 -20.39 -12.91 -0.74
CA TRP A 328 -21.60 -12.65 -1.53
C TRP A 328 -22.84 -13.19 -0.81
N PRO A 329 -23.97 -12.47 -0.86
CA PRO A 329 -25.25 -13.02 -0.43
C PRO A 329 -25.67 -14.17 -1.35
N GLN A 330 -26.13 -15.29 -0.78
CA GLN A 330 -26.72 -16.39 -1.54
C GLN A 330 -28.13 -16.04 -2.09
N GLY A 331 -28.68 -14.92 -1.62
CA GLY A 331 -29.95 -14.34 -2.07
C GLY A 331 -30.49 -13.35 -1.04
N ILE A 332 -31.35 -12.44 -1.48
CA ILE A 332 -32.02 -11.47 -0.60
C ILE A 332 -33.53 -11.53 -0.84
N GLU A 333 -34.30 -11.56 0.23
CA GLU A 333 -35.76 -11.68 0.23
C GLU A 333 -36.39 -10.49 0.94
N ASP A 334 -37.26 -9.72 0.26
CA ASP A 334 -38.10 -8.70 0.90
C ASP A 334 -39.21 -9.40 1.70
N VAL A 335 -39.18 -9.26 3.03
CA VAL A 335 -40.18 -9.83 3.95
C VAL A 335 -41.25 -8.81 4.36
N GLY A 336 -41.30 -7.67 3.68
CA GLY A 336 -42.27 -6.61 3.84
C GLY A 336 -41.98 -5.64 4.99
N ASN A 337 -42.53 -4.44 4.85
CA ASN A 337 -42.37 -3.31 5.78
C ASN A 337 -40.92 -2.82 5.92
N GLY A 338 -40.15 -2.81 4.82
CA GLY A 338 -38.76 -2.31 4.81
C GLY A 338 -37.77 -3.23 5.54
N ARG A 339 -38.05 -4.53 5.57
CA ARG A 339 -37.18 -5.55 6.15
C ARG A 339 -36.82 -6.60 5.11
N TYR A 340 -35.58 -7.03 5.14
CA TYR A 340 -35.02 -7.99 4.20
C TYR A 340 -34.38 -9.14 4.95
N ARG A 341 -34.35 -10.32 4.32
CA ARG A 341 -33.55 -11.47 4.77
C ARG A 341 -32.44 -11.74 3.77
N MET A 342 -31.20 -11.59 4.21
CA MET A 342 -30.01 -11.93 3.43
C MET A 342 -29.60 -13.36 3.79
N LYS A 343 -29.60 -14.25 2.80
CA LYS A 343 -29.18 -15.64 2.93
C LYS A 343 -27.66 -15.73 2.83
N LEU A 344 -27.05 -16.40 3.79
CA LEU A 344 -25.59 -16.57 3.90
C LEU A 344 -25.31 -18.01 4.33
N ASP A 345 -24.09 -18.48 4.06
CA ASP A 345 -23.62 -19.71 4.67
C ASP A 345 -23.33 -19.53 6.17
N LYS A 346 -23.18 -20.66 6.87
CA LYS A 346 -22.97 -20.70 8.31
C LYS A 346 -21.62 -20.15 8.75
N ASP A 347 -20.59 -20.27 7.93
CA ASP A 347 -19.23 -19.85 8.27
C ASP A 347 -19.15 -18.32 8.22
N THR A 348 -19.74 -17.71 7.19
CA THR A 348 -20.03 -16.28 7.11
C THR A 348 -20.83 -15.81 8.34
N LEU A 349 -21.94 -16.45 8.69
CA LEU A 349 -22.74 -16.04 9.86
C LEU A 349 -21.99 -16.15 11.20
N SER A 350 -20.94 -16.98 11.26
CA SER A 350 -20.09 -17.13 12.44
C SER A 350 -19.10 -15.97 12.66
N ILE A 351 -18.95 -15.06 11.69
CA ILE A 351 -18.14 -13.84 11.80
C ILE A 351 -18.54 -13.06 13.06
N PRO A 352 -17.61 -12.84 14.03
CA PRO A 352 -17.92 -12.10 15.25
C PRO A 352 -18.46 -10.70 14.96
N GLY A 353 -19.60 -10.37 15.55
CA GLY A 353 -20.26 -9.07 15.39
C GLY A 353 -21.13 -8.92 14.14
N LEU A 354 -21.03 -9.79 13.13
CA LEU A 354 -21.92 -9.71 11.94
C LEU A 354 -23.38 -9.97 12.32
N ALA A 355 -23.65 -11.06 13.03
CA ALA A 355 -25.00 -11.44 13.47
C ALA A 355 -25.51 -10.65 14.70
N GLN A 356 -24.79 -9.62 15.15
CA GLN A 356 -25.17 -8.81 16.30
C GLN A 356 -26.19 -7.72 15.90
N PRO A 357 -27.36 -7.65 16.56
CA PRO A 357 -28.30 -6.55 16.33
C PRO A 357 -27.67 -5.17 16.60
N GLY A 358 -27.88 -4.23 15.69
CA GLY A 358 -27.29 -2.89 15.71
C GLY A 358 -25.90 -2.79 15.07
N SER A 359 -25.32 -3.88 14.56
CA SER A 359 -24.24 -3.84 13.58
C SER A 359 -24.77 -3.36 12.22
N TYR A 360 -23.86 -2.99 11.31
CA TYR A 360 -24.25 -2.46 9.99
C TYR A 360 -23.56 -3.21 8.85
N LEU A 361 -24.14 -3.14 7.66
CA LEU A 361 -23.49 -3.54 6.41
C LEU A 361 -23.73 -2.53 5.29
N THR A 362 -22.81 -2.52 4.32
CA THR A 362 -22.94 -1.70 3.10
C THR A 362 -22.69 -2.55 1.85
N MET A 363 -23.45 -2.31 0.79
CA MET A 363 -23.39 -3.08 -0.46
C MET A 363 -23.44 -2.14 -1.65
N HIS A 364 -22.63 -2.34 -2.69
CA HIS A 364 -22.85 -1.61 -3.94
C HIS A 364 -24.14 -2.06 -4.65
N GLY A 365 -24.83 -1.11 -5.27
CA GLY A 365 -26.06 -1.30 -6.05
C GLY A 365 -25.90 -0.90 -7.53
N GLY A 366 -24.68 -0.84 -8.04
CA GLY A 366 -24.38 -0.51 -9.43
C GLY A 366 -23.04 0.21 -9.63
N PRO A 367 -22.72 0.62 -10.88
CA PRO A 367 -21.48 1.33 -11.18
C PRO A 367 -21.40 2.64 -10.41
N ALA A 368 -20.31 2.78 -9.66
CA ALA A 368 -20.13 3.83 -8.67
C ALA A 368 -19.75 5.18 -9.30
N GLY A 369 -20.07 6.29 -8.63
CA GLY A 369 -20.10 7.62 -9.24
C GLY A 369 -18.76 8.30 -9.61
N PHE A 370 -17.60 7.69 -9.36
CA PHE A 370 -16.30 8.38 -9.35
C PHE A 370 -15.41 8.02 -10.55
N VAL A 371 -15.92 8.07 -11.77
CA VAL A 371 -15.03 7.92 -12.94
C VAL A 371 -14.16 9.17 -13.13
N LEU A 372 -12.85 9.02 -12.90
CA LEU A 372 -11.77 9.86 -13.43
C LEU A 372 -11.05 9.05 -14.51
N ASN A 373 -11.30 9.36 -15.77
CA ASN A 373 -10.65 8.67 -16.88
C ASN A 373 -9.49 9.51 -17.40
N CYS A 374 -8.27 8.94 -17.41
CA CYS A 374 -7.02 9.60 -17.80
C CYS A 374 -6.28 8.72 -18.81
N ASN A 375 -6.41 9.01 -20.10
CA ASN A 375 -5.78 8.22 -21.18
C ASN A 375 -4.80 9.09 -21.96
N HIS A 376 -3.58 8.59 -22.19
CA HIS A 376 -2.51 9.23 -22.98
C HIS A 376 -2.15 10.65 -22.55
N GLY A 377 -1.02 10.85 -21.87
CA GLY A 377 -0.69 12.21 -21.45
C GLY A 377 0.29 12.45 -20.31
N VAL A 378 0.16 13.63 -19.71
CA VAL A 378 0.76 13.96 -18.41
C VAL A 378 -0.30 14.70 -17.59
N THR A 379 -0.94 13.98 -16.66
CA THR A 379 -2.05 14.50 -15.85
C THR A 379 -1.65 14.59 -14.38
N THR A 380 -2.07 15.64 -13.70
CA THR A 380 -1.94 15.76 -12.24
C THR A 380 -3.28 16.09 -11.60
N ILE A 381 -3.73 15.23 -10.68
CA ILE A 381 -4.93 15.42 -9.88
C ILE A 381 -4.48 15.66 -8.44
N GLU A 382 -4.75 16.84 -7.87
CA GLU A 382 -4.27 17.19 -6.54
C GLU A 382 -5.31 17.85 -5.64
N HIS A 383 -5.26 17.50 -4.34
CA HIS A 383 -6.16 18.00 -3.30
C HIS A 383 -7.65 17.69 -3.53
N VAL A 384 -7.96 16.47 -3.99
CA VAL A 384 -9.31 16.00 -4.29
C VAL A 384 -9.83 15.05 -3.21
N ARG A 385 -11.10 15.17 -2.83
CA ARG A 385 -11.77 14.28 -1.86
C ARG A 385 -13.02 13.67 -2.50
N GLY A 386 -13.01 12.36 -2.76
CA GLY A 386 -14.17 11.57 -3.13
C GLY A 386 -14.89 11.04 -1.88
N TYR A 387 -16.18 11.32 -1.78
CA TYR A 387 -17.04 10.91 -0.67
C TYR A 387 -18.11 9.88 -1.03
N CYS A 388 -18.32 9.67 -2.32
CA CYS A 388 -19.10 8.58 -2.87
C CYS A 388 -18.63 8.28 -4.30
N GLY A 389 -18.17 7.06 -4.55
CA GLY A 389 -18.00 6.51 -5.89
C GLY A 389 -16.73 5.68 -6.07
N GLY A 390 -16.55 5.12 -7.26
CA GLY A 390 -15.43 4.26 -7.63
C GLY A 390 -14.90 4.48 -9.05
N GLU A 391 -13.71 3.92 -9.29
CA GLU A 391 -12.91 3.92 -10.52
C GLU A 391 -12.29 5.27 -10.97
N VAL A 392 -11.14 5.64 -10.38
CA VAL A 392 -10.09 6.21 -11.25
C VAL A 392 -9.70 5.10 -12.23
N SER A 393 -10.07 5.21 -13.50
CA SER A 393 -9.89 4.12 -14.48
C SER A 393 -9.84 4.57 -15.93
N GLY A 394 -9.05 3.84 -16.72
CA GLY A 394 -8.96 4.02 -18.17
C GLY A 394 -7.72 3.34 -18.75
N PRO A 395 -7.70 3.05 -20.06
CA PRO A 395 -6.51 2.59 -20.77
C PRO A 395 -5.48 3.73 -20.84
N GLN A 396 -4.54 3.71 -19.91
CA GLN A 396 -3.64 4.85 -19.70
C GLN A 396 -2.58 5.00 -20.80
N GLY A 397 -2.25 3.91 -21.51
CA GLY A 397 -1.24 3.93 -22.57
C GLY A 397 0.11 4.44 -22.05
N ASP A 398 0.67 5.42 -22.74
CA ASP A 398 1.94 6.09 -22.43
C ASP A 398 1.82 7.24 -21.41
N SER A 399 0.70 7.37 -20.69
CA SER A 399 0.46 8.48 -19.76
C SER A 399 1.46 8.56 -18.58
N GLN A 400 1.59 9.74 -17.98
CA GLN A 400 2.35 9.97 -16.76
C GLN A 400 1.45 10.64 -15.73
N ASP A 401 0.73 9.81 -14.99
CA ASP A 401 -0.36 10.22 -14.12
C ASP A 401 0.12 10.40 -12.67
N ARG A 402 -0.38 11.46 -12.01
CA ARG A 402 0.05 11.86 -10.67
C ARG A 402 -1.15 12.21 -9.80
N TYR A 403 -1.32 11.49 -8.71
CA TYR A 403 -2.39 11.67 -7.73
C TYR A 403 -1.78 12.13 -6.40
N ILE A 404 -2.04 13.37 -6.01
CA ILE A 404 -1.34 14.03 -4.90
C ILE A 404 -2.33 14.52 -3.85
N ASN A 405 -2.24 14.00 -2.61
CA ASN A 405 -3.19 14.31 -1.53
C ASN A 405 -4.65 14.15 -1.99
N MET A 406 -4.92 13.03 -2.66
CA MET A 406 -6.24 12.59 -3.06
C MET A 406 -6.80 11.60 -2.04
N ARG A 407 -8.10 11.70 -1.74
CA ARG A 407 -8.73 10.96 -0.64
C ARG A 407 -10.04 10.30 -1.08
N GLY A 408 -10.17 9.00 -0.89
CA GLY A 408 -11.43 8.26 -0.99
C GLY A 408 -11.88 7.83 0.40
N MET A 409 -12.90 8.45 0.95
CA MET A 409 -13.31 8.25 2.36
C MET A 409 -14.80 8.50 2.56
N ARG A 410 -15.40 7.94 3.61
CA ARG A 410 -16.79 8.25 3.99
C ARG A 410 -16.94 9.75 4.32
N ARG A 411 -18.06 10.38 3.94
CA ARG A 411 -18.31 11.82 4.15
C ARG A 411 -18.29 12.16 5.65
N PRO A 412 -17.43 13.08 6.13
CA PRO A 412 -17.46 13.52 7.52
C PRO A 412 -18.78 14.24 7.87
N GLY A 413 -19.29 14.02 9.07
CA GLY A 413 -20.52 14.67 9.56
C GLY A 413 -21.82 14.09 9.00
N THR A 414 -21.78 12.92 8.36
CA THR A 414 -22.97 12.17 7.91
C THR A 414 -23.02 10.79 8.57
N ASN A 415 -24.14 10.09 8.41
CA ASN A 415 -24.27 8.69 8.83
C ASN A 415 -23.71 7.69 7.79
N ARG A 416 -22.85 8.10 6.84
CA ARG A 416 -22.31 7.18 5.82
C ARG A 416 -21.20 6.31 6.39
N LEU A 417 -21.26 5.00 6.14
CA LEU A 417 -20.21 4.03 6.47
C LEU A 417 -19.33 3.69 5.26
N PHE A 418 -19.84 3.86 4.04
CA PHE A 418 -19.21 3.50 2.77
C PHE A 418 -18.60 4.71 2.05
N SER A 419 -17.57 4.49 1.22
CA SER A 419 -17.02 5.48 0.28
C SER A 419 -17.22 5.13 -1.19
N GLY A 420 -17.29 3.84 -1.55
CA GLY A 420 -17.48 3.38 -2.93
C GLY A 420 -16.83 2.03 -3.24
N VAL A 421 -16.66 1.73 -4.53
CA VAL A 421 -16.00 0.50 -5.03
C VAL A 421 -14.65 0.86 -5.68
N ARG A 422 -13.67 -0.03 -5.76
CA ARG A 422 -12.47 0.05 -6.64
C ARG A 422 -11.92 1.48 -6.84
N PHE A 423 -11.50 2.17 -5.77
CA PHE A 423 -11.29 3.64 -5.82
C PHE A 423 -10.18 4.05 -6.79
N PHE A 424 -9.05 3.36 -6.76
CA PHE A 424 -8.08 3.34 -7.85
C PHE A 424 -8.10 1.94 -8.48
N GLN A 425 -8.59 1.83 -9.72
CA GLN A 425 -8.40 0.64 -10.53
C GLN A 425 -7.97 1.04 -11.93
N VAL A 426 -6.65 0.98 -12.17
CA VAL A 426 -6.02 1.64 -13.33
C VAL A 426 -5.18 0.63 -14.09
N TRP A 427 -5.39 0.52 -15.40
CA TRP A 427 -4.52 -0.30 -16.25
C TRP A 427 -3.67 0.52 -17.21
N TYR A 428 -2.39 0.15 -17.30
CA TYR A 428 -1.37 0.79 -18.09
C TYR A 428 -0.97 -0.06 -19.29
N GLU A 429 -0.59 0.63 -20.37
CA GLU A 429 0.02 0.05 -21.58
C GLU A 429 1.23 0.90 -21.95
N GLY A 430 2.20 0.96 -21.03
CA GLY A 430 3.30 1.93 -21.04
C GLY A 430 3.20 2.94 -19.89
N GLY A 431 3.84 4.10 -20.04
CA GLY A 431 3.60 5.25 -19.15
C GLY A 431 4.22 5.14 -17.75
N SER A 432 3.64 5.85 -16.77
CA SER A 432 4.04 5.83 -15.36
C SER A 432 2.92 6.29 -14.42
N PHE A 433 2.88 5.73 -13.22
CA PHE A 433 1.91 6.04 -12.17
C PHE A 433 2.59 6.56 -10.90
N MET A 434 1.97 7.55 -10.25
CA MET A 434 2.39 8.02 -8.93
C MET A 434 1.21 8.41 -8.04
N MET A 435 1.17 7.84 -6.83
CA MET A 435 0.41 8.34 -5.68
C MET A 435 1.34 8.88 -4.59
N ASP A 436 1.02 10.06 -4.05
CA ASP A 436 1.78 10.67 -2.97
C ASP A 436 0.87 11.43 -1.98
N ARG A 437 0.92 11.05 -0.70
CA ARG A 437 0.05 11.57 0.39
C ARG A 437 -1.44 11.25 0.24
N CYS A 438 -1.80 10.17 -0.44
CA CYS A 438 -3.19 9.77 -0.66
C CYS A 438 -3.80 9.01 0.53
N GLU A 439 -5.13 8.94 0.56
CA GLU A 439 -5.94 8.20 1.54
C GLU A 439 -7.00 7.39 0.78
N VAL A 440 -7.20 6.11 1.10
CA VAL A 440 -8.32 5.32 0.55
C VAL A 440 -8.89 4.41 1.63
N ALA A 441 -10.20 4.48 1.85
CA ALA A 441 -10.87 3.67 2.86
C ALA A 441 -12.36 3.40 2.63
N TYR A 442 -12.91 2.42 3.35
CA TYR A 442 -14.34 2.09 3.36
C TYR A 442 -14.89 1.66 2.00
N ASN A 443 -14.13 0.79 1.33
CA ASN A 443 -14.37 0.36 -0.05
C ASN A 443 -14.54 -1.16 -0.14
N ASP A 444 -15.44 -1.65 -0.99
CA ASP A 444 -15.81 -3.06 -1.10
C ASP A 444 -15.00 -3.86 -2.13
N ASP A 445 -13.83 -3.35 -2.52
CA ASP A 445 -12.86 -4.08 -3.33
C ASP A 445 -11.42 -3.68 -2.95
N ASP A 446 -10.44 -3.84 -3.86
CA ASP A 446 -9.09 -3.31 -3.70
C ASP A 446 -9.11 -1.79 -3.49
N LEU A 447 -8.34 -1.32 -2.49
CA LEU A 447 -8.20 0.11 -2.21
C LEU A 447 -7.33 0.82 -3.26
N SER A 448 -6.33 0.11 -3.79
CA SER A 448 -5.68 0.47 -5.05
C SER A 448 -5.16 -0.77 -5.78
N ASP A 449 -5.56 -0.89 -7.05
CA ASP A 449 -5.14 -1.94 -7.98
C ASP A 449 -4.68 -1.29 -9.28
N ILE A 450 -3.37 -1.34 -9.54
CA ILE A 450 -2.72 -0.69 -10.66
C ILE A 450 -1.97 -1.76 -11.44
N PHE A 451 -2.41 -2.05 -12.66
CA PHE A 451 -1.91 -3.20 -13.42
C PHE A 451 -1.52 -2.86 -14.85
N THR A 452 -0.90 -3.83 -15.53
CA THR A 452 -0.86 -3.91 -17.00
C THR A 452 -1.51 -5.24 -17.39
N TRP A 453 -1.48 -5.65 -18.65
CA TRP A 453 -2.08 -6.94 -19.03
C TRP A 453 -1.09 -8.11 -19.01
N LEU A 454 -1.55 -9.27 -18.54
CA LEU A 454 -0.98 -10.58 -18.83
C LEU A 454 -1.73 -11.20 -20.02
N GLY A 455 -1.01 -11.90 -20.89
CA GLY A 455 -1.60 -12.69 -21.97
C GLY A 455 -1.44 -14.18 -21.72
N PHE A 456 -2.37 -14.97 -22.24
CA PHE A 456 -2.29 -16.43 -22.18
C PHE A 456 -2.30 -17.01 -23.60
N THR A 457 -1.36 -17.91 -23.91
CA THR A 457 -1.37 -18.65 -25.16
C THR A 457 -2.45 -19.71 -25.17
N VAL A 458 -3.19 -19.74 -26.26
CA VAL A 458 -4.37 -20.56 -26.48
C VAL A 458 -4.02 -21.84 -27.25
N ALA A 459 -3.28 -21.67 -28.35
CA ALA A 459 -2.77 -22.76 -29.17
C ALA A 459 -1.57 -22.30 -30.00
N ASN A 460 -0.70 -23.25 -30.32
CA ASN A 460 0.30 -23.12 -31.36
C ASN A 460 -0.40 -23.40 -32.70
N ALA A 461 -0.79 -22.36 -33.45
CA ALA A 461 -1.22 -22.56 -34.83
C ALA A 461 -0.03 -23.11 -35.62
N SER A 462 -0.27 -23.94 -36.65
CA SER A 462 0.63 -24.97 -37.23
C SER A 462 2.13 -24.66 -37.51
N SER A 463 2.59 -23.42 -37.36
CA SER A 463 3.99 -23.05 -37.14
C SER A 463 4.06 -22.09 -35.95
N GLY A 464 5.01 -22.26 -35.02
CA GLY A 464 5.15 -21.47 -33.77
C GLY A 464 5.49 -19.98 -33.91
N ARG A 465 5.19 -19.40 -35.08
CA ARG A 465 5.11 -17.97 -35.35
C ARG A 465 3.67 -17.43 -35.26
N HIS A 466 2.66 -18.30 -35.32
CA HIS A 466 1.26 -17.91 -35.21
C HIS A 466 0.73 -18.33 -33.84
N VAL A 467 0.49 -17.34 -32.99
CA VAL A 467 0.08 -17.54 -31.60
C VAL A 467 -1.34 -17.05 -31.41
N LEU A 468 -2.21 -17.93 -30.93
CA LEU A 468 -3.51 -17.51 -30.41
C LEU A 468 -3.30 -17.02 -28.96
N CYS A 469 -3.75 -15.80 -28.65
CA CYS A 469 -3.43 -15.09 -27.40
C CYS A 469 -4.64 -14.34 -26.83
N SER A 470 -4.97 -14.52 -25.56
CA SER A 470 -5.83 -13.57 -24.84
C SER A 470 -5.04 -12.38 -24.32
N GLY A 471 -5.72 -11.26 -24.05
CA GLY A 471 -5.10 -9.99 -23.64
C GLY A 471 -5.59 -8.80 -24.48
N PRO A 472 -4.98 -7.60 -24.32
CA PRO A 472 -5.47 -6.35 -24.90
C PRO A 472 -5.31 -6.26 -26.42
N GLY A 473 -4.52 -7.17 -27.00
CA GLY A 473 -4.03 -7.05 -28.37
C GLY A 473 -2.89 -6.04 -28.40
N TRP A 474 -1.66 -6.49 -28.15
CA TRP A 474 -0.50 -5.59 -28.19
C TRP A 474 -0.21 -5.09 -29.62
N PRO A 475 0.30 -3.86 -29.81
CA PRO A 475 0.68 -3.35 -31.13
C PRO A 475 1.83 -4.13 -31.80
N PRO A 476 1.82 -4.27 -33.14
CA PRO A 476 3.00 -4.63 -33.91
C PRO A 476 4.21 -3.77 -33.55
N GLY A 477 5.37 -4.39 -33.45
CA GLY A 477 6.60 -3.80 -32.96
C GLY A 477 6.93 -4.15 -31.51
N HIS A 478 5.96 -4.56 -30.68
CA HIS A 478 6.21 -4.95 -29.28
C HIS A 478 7.08 -6.21 -29.17
N GLU A 479 8.00 -6.22 -28.22
CA GLU A 479 8.76 -7.38 -27.77
C GLU A 479 7.96 -8.15 -26.72
N LEU A 480 7.67 -9.41 -27.03
CA LEU A 480 6.89 -10.32 -26.20
C LEU A 480 7.82 -11.35 -25.58
N THR A 481 7.79 -11.48 -24.25
CA THR A 481 8.44 -12.55 -23.51
C THR A 481 7.41 -13.63 -23.19
N PHE A 482 7.81 -14.88 -23.41
CA PHE A 482 6.98 -16.06 -23.25
C PHE A 482 7.50 -16.87 -22.05
N TYR A 483 6.64 -17.21 -21.10
CA TYR A 483 6.99 -17.98 -19.91
C TYR A 483 6.13 -19.24 -19.80
N ASP A 484 6.66 -20.36 -19.34
CA ASP A 484 5.82 -21.51 -19.01
C ASP A 484 5.03 -21.21 -17.72
N CYS A 485 3.70 -21.33 -17.72
CA CYS A 485 2.89 -20.95 -16.55
C CYS A 485 3.06 -21.88 -15.34
N ARG A 486 3.67 -23.06 -15.51
CA ARG A 486 3.99 -23.96 -14.41
C ARG A 486 5.27 -23.55 -13.71
N THR A 487 6.35 -23.44 -14.49
CA THR A 487 7.70 -23.22 -13.94
C THR A 487 8.12 -21.77 -13.89
N LEU A 488 7.44 -20.86 -14.59
CA LEU A 488 7.82 -19.47 -14.86
C LEU A 488 9.16 -19.30 -15.61
N GLU A 489 9.70 -20.37 -16.19
CA GLU A 489 10.90 -20.27 -17.02
C GLU A 489 10.58 -19.60 -18.36
N THR A 490 11.49 -18.74 -18.84
CA THR A 490 11.35 -18.10 -20.14
C THR A 490 11.48 -19.13 -21.28
N VAL A 491 10.38 -19.39 -21.95
CA VAL A 491 10.25 -20.25 -23.15
C VAL A 491 10.86 -19.58 -24.38
N GLY A 492 10.80 -18.25 -24.45
CA GLY A 492 11.43 -17.47 -25.51
C GLY A 492 11.05 -15.99 -25.51
N VAL A 493 11.59 -15.26 -26.48
CA VAL A 493 11.30 -13.85 -26.74
C VAL A 493 11.12 -13.68 -28.25
N ALA A 494 10.13 -12.90 -28.69
CA ALA A 494 9.95 -12.56 -30.11
C ALA A 494 9.28 -11.20 -30.27
N ARG A 495 9.44 -10.57 -31.43
CA ARG A 495 8.77 -9.30 -31.77
C ARG A 495 7.49 -9.56 -32.54
N LEU A 496 6.41 -8.88 -32.15
CA LEU A 496 5.12 -8.96 -32.83
C LEU A 496 5.19 -8.25 -34.19
N LYS A 497 4.93 -8.96 -35.29
CA LYS A 497 4.89 -8.41 -36.67
C LYS A 497 3.51 -7.95 -37.08
N SER A 498 2.48 -8.72 -36.76
CA SER A 498 1.09 -8.43 -37.11
C SER A 498 0.15 -9.05 -36.09
N ARG A 499 -1.08 -8.53 -36.00
CA ARG A 499 -2.15 -9.07 -35.15
C ARG A 499 -3.47 -9.06 -35.89
N GLU A 500 -4.31 -10.06 -35.63
CA GLU A 500 -5.69 -10.14 -36.11
C GLU A 500 -6.61 -10.46 -34.92
N GLU A 501 -7.74 -9.77 -34.80
CA GLU A 501 -8.75 -10.07 -33.78
C GLU A 501 -9.53 -11.32 -34.22
N CYS A 502 -9.49 -12.40 -33.44
CA CYS A 502 -10.25 -13.61 -33.76
C CYS A 502 -11.61 -13.59 -33.08
N ARG A 503 -12.67 -13.72 -33.89
CA ARG A 503 -14.07 -13.75 -33.44
C ARG A 503 -14.72 -15.13 -33.59
N ASP A 504 -13.92 -16.18 -33.77
CA ASP A 504 -14.42 -17.55 -33.82
C ASP A 504 -14.79 -18.03 -32.41
N LYS A 505 -16.09 -18.10 -32.15
CA LYS A 505 -16.64 -18.54 -30.86
C LYS A 505 -16.33 -20.00 -30.54
N ALA A 506 -16.23 -20.88 -31.54
CA ALA A 506 -15.94 -22.29 -31.29
C ALA A 506 -14.49 -22.46 -30.81
N ALA A 507 -13.55 -21.73 -31.41
CA ALA A 507 -12.16 -21.68 -30.95
C ALA A 507 -12.01 -21.03 -29.56
N LEU A 508 -12.84 -20.03 -29.23
CA LEU A 508 -12.91 -19.44 -27.89
C LEU A 508 -13.49 -20.38 -26.83
N GLU A 509 -14.48 -21.21 -27.19
CA GLU A 509 -15.03 -22.24 -26.31
C GLU A 509 -14.01 -23.37 -26.07
N GLU A 510 -13.30 -23.83 -27.11
CA GLU A 510 -12.22 -24.82 -27.00
C GLU A 510 -11.05 -24.31 -26.13
N LEU A 511 -10.68 -23.04 -26.29
CA LEU A 511 -9.73 -22.34 -25.42
C LEU A 511 -10.14 -22.37 -23.95
N ASN A 512 -11.34 -21.88 -23.63
CA ASN A 512 -11.82 -21.81 -22.26
C ASN A 512 -11.87 -23.21 -21.61
N ALA A 513 -12.19 -24.25 -22.39
CA ALA A 513 -12.10 -25.63 -21.94
C ALA A 513 -10.66 -26.11 -21.70
N ALA A 514 -9.69 -25.73 -22.54
CA ALA A 514 -8.29 -26.10 -22.39
C ALA A 514 -7.61 -25.44 -21.17
N LEU A 515 -7.85 -24.15 -20.94
CA LEU A 515 -7.37 -23.44 -19.74
C LEU A 515 -7.92 -24.08 -18.46
N LYS A 516 -9.24 -24.34 -18.42
CA LYS A 516 -9.90 -25.02 -17.31
C LYS A 516 -9.34 -26.44 -17.08
N ALA A 517 -9.10 -27.21 -18.15
CA ALA A 517 -8.51 -28.54 -18.06
C ALA A 517 -7.05 -28.52 -17.55
N ALA A 518 -6.33 -27.40 -17.72
CA ALA A 518 -4.99 -27.21 -17.23
C ALA A 518 -4.90 -26.71 -15.77
N GLY A 519 -6.03 -26.39 -15.14
CA GLY A 519 -6.09 -25.85 -13.78
C GLY A 519 -5.97 -24.32 -13.69
N MET A 520 -6.12 -23.60 -14.81
CA MET A 520 -6.19 -22.14 -14.76
C MET A 520 -7.49 -21.67 -14.07
N PRO A 521 -7.48 -20.54 -13.34
CA PRO A 521 -8.65 -20.10 -12.59
C PRO A 521 -9.81 -19.68 -13.51
N GLU A 522 -11.06 -19.87 -13.07
CA GLU A 522 -12.25 -19.85 -13.95
C GLU A 522 -12.77 -18.45 -14.32
N LYS A 523 -11.99 -17.65 -15.07
CA LYS A 523 -12.50 -16.50 -15.82
C LYS A 523 -12.67 -16.87 -17.29
N HIS A 524 -13.90 -16.78 -17.80
CA HIS A 524 -14.16 -16.92 -19.23
C HIS A 524 -13.50 -15.78 -20.01
N LEU A 525 -12.73 -16.14 -21.04
CA LEU A 525 -12.21 -15.19 -22.01
C LEU A 525 -13.31 -14.82 -23.01
N ASP A 526 -13.48 -13.51 -23.26
CA ASP A 526 -14.48 -12.96 -24.18
C ASP A 526 -13.95 -12.77 -25.63
N GLY A 527 -12.64 -12.93 -25.84
CA GLY A 527 -12.00 -12.76 -27.14
C GLY A 527 -10.51 -13.12 -27.12
N PHE A 528 -9.90 -13.23 -28.31
CA PHE A 528 -8.48 -13.55 -28.47
C PHE A 528 -7.93 -13.02 -29.80
N TRP A 529 -6.61 -12.95 -29.89
CA TRP A 529 -5.86 -12.43 -31.03
C TRP A 529 -5.02 -13.52 -31.69
N ILE A 530 -4.85 -13.43 -33.01
CA ILE A 530 -3.84 -14.18 -33.76
C ILE A 530 -2.64 -13.27 -33.93
N TYR A 531 -1.51 -13.60 -33.31
CA TYR A 531 -0.25 -12.87 -33.42
C TYR A 531 0.68 -13.55 -34.43
N GLU A 532 1.28 -12.79 -35.34
CA GLU A 532 2.42 -13.22 -36.16
C GLU A 532 3.72 -12.74 -35.50
N LEU A 533 4.63 -13.65 -35.20
CA LEU A 533 5.92 -13.36 -34.58
C LEU A 533 7.05 -13.23 -35.60
N ASP A 534 8.10 -12.49 -35.24
CA ASP A 534 9.25 -12.31 -36.10
C ASP A 534 10.11 -13.57 -36.29
N GLN A 535 10.20 -14.37 -35.22
CA GLN A 535 10.79 -15.69 -35.16
C GLN A 535 9.84 -16.72 -34.51
N GLU A 536 10.20 -17.99 -34.57
CA GLU A 536 9.41 -19.08 -34.00
C GLU A 536 9.71 -19.22 -32.49
N VAL A 537 8.65 -19.32 -31.68
CA VAL A 537 8.73 -19.62 -30.23
C VAL A 537 8.04 -20.94 -29.95
N LYS A 538 8.66 -21.78 -29.12
CA LYS A 538 8.14 -23.13 -28.78
C LYS A 538 7.07 -23.08 -27.70
N ILE A 539 5.96 -22.42 -28.00
CA ILE A 539 4.83 -22.28 -27.08
C ILE A 539 4.01 -23.59 -26.97
N ASN A 540 3.42 -23.79 -25.79
CA ASN A 540 2.40 -24.80 -25.48
C ASN A 540 1.05 -24.09 -25.22
N SER A 541 0.00 -24.80 -24.78
CA SER A 541 -1.31 -24.20 -24.42
C SER A 541 -1.33 -23.63 -22.99
N LEU A 542 -0.16 -23.35 -22.42
CA LEU A 542 0.10 -22.98 -21.03
C LEU A 542 1.27 -21.99 -20.93
N THR A 543 1.50 -21.19 -21.96
CA THR A 543 2.53 -20.17 -21.99
C THR A 543 1.92 -18.81 -21.67
N LEU A 544 2.48 -18.09 -20.69
CA LEU A 544 2.16 -16.70 -20.37
C LEU A 544 2.89 -15.79 -21.34
N ILE A 545 2.28 -14.65 -21.68
CA ILE A 545 2.85 -13.62 -22.54
C ILE A 545 2.87 -12.31 -21.77
N ASP A 546 4.04 -11.69 -21.74
CA ASP A 546 4.30 -10.40 -21.14
C ASP A 546 4.89 -9.47 -22.22
N SER A 547 4.37 -8.25 -22.34
CA SER A 547 4.84 -7.29 -23.35
C SER A 547 5.74 -6.24 -22.72
N ARG A 548 6.99 -6.19 -23.18
CA ARG A 548 8.00 -5.26 -22.66
C ARG A 548 7.58 -3.80 -22.77
N GLU A 549 7.05 -3.40 -23.93
CA GLU A 549 6.53 -2.05 -24.16
C GLU A 549 5.11 -1.85 -23.59
N GLY A 550 4.38 -2.92 -23.28
CA GLY A 550 3.10 -2.86 -22.57
C GLY A 550 3.24 -2.61 -21.07
N LYS A 551 4.40 -2.89 -20.47
CA LYS A 551 4.67 -2.57 -19.06
C LYS A 551 4.77 -1.07 -18.81
N ALA A 552 4.25 -0.64 -17.66
CA ALA A 552 4.52 0.70 -17.15
C ALA A 552 6.03 0.88 -16.90
N GLN A 553 6.58 2.06 -17.19
CA GLN A 553 7.99 2.35 -16.90
C GLN A 553 8.23 2.40 -15.39
N ARG A 554 7.31 3.04 -14.65
CA ARG A 554 7.35 3.10 -13.18
C ARG A 554 5.95 3.17 -12.58
N MET A 555 5.69 2.39 -11.54
CA MET A 555 4.54 2.57 -10.65
C MET A 555 5.03 2.91 -9.24
N SER A 556 4.43 3.91 -8.60
CA SER A 556 4.86 4.33 -7.27
C SER A 556 3.72 4.77 -6.35
N VAL A 557 3.74 4.32 -5.09
CA VAL A 557 2.80 4.72 -4.04
C VAL A 557 3.59 5.08 -2.79
N THR A 558 3.54 6.35 -2.38
CA THR A 558 4.34 6.82 -1.22
C THR A 558 3.57 7.69 -0.25
N ASN A 559 3.99 7.70 1.02
CA ASN A 559 3.44 8.55 2.08
C ASN A 559 1.89 8.44 2.23
N SER A 560 1.31 7.31 1.83
CA SER A 560 -0.14 7.15 1.62
C SER A 560 -0.74 6.15 2.59
N TYR A 561 -2.05 6.22 2.81
CA TYR A 561 -2.76 5.51 3.87
C TYR A 561 -3.99 4.78 3.33
N PHE A 562 -4.07 3.48 3.57
CA PHE A 562 -5.08 2.58 3.03
C PHE A 562 -5.73 1.82 4.18
N HIS A 563 -7.04 1.91 4.37
CA HIS A 563 -7.65 1.26 5.54
C HIS A 563 -9.12 0.87 5.42
N ASP A 564 -9.59 -0.03 6.29
CA ASP A 564 -11.01 -0.44 6.35
C ASP A 564 -11.54 -0.88 4.96
N GLY A 565 -10.78 -1.73 4.26
CA GLY A 565 -11.02 -2.15 2.88
C GLY A 565 -11.36 -3.64 2.75
N LEU A 566 -12.12 -3.99 1.70
CA LEU A 566 -12.53 -5.38 1.49
C LEU A 566 -11.47 -6.25 0.80
N ASN A 567 -10.49 -5.72 0.08
CA ASN A 567 -9.38 -6.53 -0.43
C ASN A 567 -8.03 -5.91 -0.03
N CYS A 568 -7.13 -5.70 -1.00
CA CYS A 568 -5.75 -5.28 -0.77
C CYS A 568 -5.67 -3.78 -0.46
N GLY A 569 -4.63 -3.39 0.27
CA GLY A 569 -4.29 -1.99 0.46
C GLY A 569 -3.70 -1.37 -0.81
N ILE A 570 -2.55 -1.88 -1.21
CA ILE A 570 -1.77 -1.41 -2.36
C ILE A 570 -1.40 -2.61 -3.22
N ASN A 571 -1.78 -2.60 -4.50
CA ASN A 571 -1.48 -3.65 -5.46
C ASN A 571 -0.91 -3.01 -6.75
N LEU A 572 0.36 -3.27 -7.04
CA LEU A 572 1.09 -2.72 -8.21
C LEU A 572 1.64 -3.87 -9.08
N ARG A 573 1.11 -4.01 -10.29
CA ARG A 573 1.34 -5.14 -11.20
C ARG A 573 1.91 -4.66 -12.54
N GLY A 574 2.93 -5.32 -13.10
CA GLY A 574 3.33 -5.06 -14.49
C GLY A 574 4.15 -3.80 -14.81
N ALA A 575 4.95 -3.30 -13.86
CA ALA A 575 5.90 -2.22 -14.14
C ALA A 575 7.35 -2.70 -14.28
N HIS A 576 8.18 -2.00 -15.07
CA HIS A 576 9.64 -2.18 -15.04
C HIS A 576 10.23 -1.79 -13.68
N GLU A 577 9.69 -0.75 -13.04
CA GLU A 577 10.07 -0.31 -11.69
C GLU A 577 8.82 -0.16 -10.80
N VAL A 578 8.84 -0.80 -9.63
CA VAL A 578 7.78 -0.68 -8.60
C VAL A 578 8.37 -0.09 -7.31
N LEU A 579 7.76 0.97 -6.79
CA LEU A 579 8.15 1.57 -5.51
C LEU A 579 6.93 1.77 -4.60
N ILE A 580 6.83 1.00 -3.52
CA ILE A 580 5.87 1.23 -2.44
C ILE A 580 6.66 1.64 -1.21
N ALA A 581 6.52 2.90 -0.76
CA ALA A 581 7.39 3.43 0.30
C ALA A 581 6.77 4.41 1.29
N ASN A 582 7.04 4.19 2.58
CA ASN A 582 6.50 4.98 3.69
C ASN A 582 4.95 5.06 3.66
N SER A 583 4.29 3.98 3.26
CA SER A 583 2.83 3.89 3.20
C SER A 583 2.29 2.96 4.29
N HIS A 584 1.08 3.21 4.76
CA HIS A 584 0.44 2.46 5.85
C HIS A 584 -0.83 1.76 5.33
N SER A 585 -0.99 0.48 5.64
CA SER A 585 -2.21 -0.30 5.39
C SER A 585 -2.76 -0.86 6.69
N GLU A 586 -4.05 -0.69 6.99
CA GLU A 586 -4.65 -1.33 8.18
C GLU A 586 -6.11 -1.75 8.03
N ARG A 587 -6.53 -2.83 8.70
CA ARG A 587 -7.89 -3.39 8.53
C ARG A 587 -8.20 -3.69 7.06
N THR A 588 -7.19 -4.15 6.32
CA THR A 588 -7.35 -4.73 4.97
C THR A 588 -7.52 -6.24 5.08
N ARG A 589 -8.29 -6.81 4.16
CA ARG A 589 -8.73 -8.20 4.28
C ARG A 589 -7.67 -9.19 3.82
N THR A 590 -6.84 -8.77 2.88
CA THR A 590 -5.76 -9.53 2.23
C THR A 590 -4.42 -8.82 2.47
N GLY A 591 -3.43 -9.03 1.59
CA GLY A 591 -2.16 -8.30 1.56
C GLY A 591 -2.33 -6.77 1.64
N GLY A 592 -1.56 -6.12 2.52
CA GLY A 592 -1.55 -4.67 2.66
C GLY A 592 -0.69 -3.98 1.59
N VAL A 593 0.42 -4.62 1.20
CA VAL A 593 1.38 -4.12 0.21
C VAL A 593 1.78 -5.25 -0.73
N VAL A 594 1.35 -5.18 -1.98
CA VAL A 594 1.41 -6.27 -2.95
C VAL A 594 2.07 -5.78 -4.24
N ALA A 595 3.07 -6.54 -4.71
CA ALA A 595 3.65 -6.43 -6.05
C ALA A 595 3.74 -7.82 -6.67
N MET A 596 2.73 -8.18 -7.46
CA MET A 596 2.58 -9.51 -8.09
C MET A 596 1.77 -9.42 -9.39
N GLU A 597 1.68 -10.51 -10.14
CA GLU A 597 0.67 -10.72 -11.18
C GLU A 597 -0.57 -11.48 -10.68
N ASP A 598 -1.63 -11.53 -11.49
CA ASP A 598 -2.89 -12.18 -11.17
C ASP A 598 -3.41 -12.99 -12.35
N PHE A 599 -3.28 -14.32 -12.23
CA PHE A 599 -3.69 -15.27 -13.26
C PHE A 599 -5.20 -15.42 -13.40
N TRP A 600 -5.98 -15.11 -12.36
CA TRP A 600 -7.44 -15.17 -12.45
C TRP A 600 -7.96 -14.04 -13.33
N TRP A 601 -7.49 -12.82 -13.09
CA TRP A 601 -7.99 -11.65 -13.82
C TRP A 601 -7.28 -11.41 -15.16
N GLY A 602 -6.04 -11.90 -15.31
CA GLY A 602 -5.15 -11.60 -16.43
C GLY A 602 -4.39 -10.28 -16.24
N GLU A 603 -4.13 -9.92 -14.99
CA GLU A 603 -3.67 -8.58 -14.60
C GLU A 603 -2.20 -8.63 -14.14
N GLY A 604 -1.37 -7.79 -14.74
CA GLY A 604 0.07 -7.66 -14.52
C GLY A 604 0.91 -8.27 -15.66
N GLY A 605 2.02 -7.63 -16.00
CA GLY A 605 3.24 -8.37 -16.33
C GLY A 605 4.03 -8.66 -15.05
N PHE A 606 5.10 -9.45 -15.12
CA PHE A 606 5.96 -9.64 -13.94
C PHE A 606 6.73 -8.34 -13.63
N PRO A 607 6.71 -7.81 -12.40
CA PRO A 607 7.48 -6.61 -12.06
C PRO A 607 8.99 -6.77 -12.35
N GLY A 608 9.67 -5.70 -12.78
CA GLY A 608 11.10 -5.73 -13.08
C GLY A 608 11.98 -5.63 -11.83
N ASP A 609 12.16 -4.41 -11.32
CA ASP A 609 12.73 -4.11 -10.01
C ASP A 609 11.62 -3.68 -9.03
N VAL A 610 11.56 -4.35 -7.87
CA VAL A 610 10.55 -4.09 -6.83
C VAL A 610 11.22 -3.55 -5.57
N VAL A 611 10.75 -2.40 -5.09
CA VAL A 611 11.19 -1.78 -3.84
C VAL A 611 10.01 -1.57 -2.91
N LEU A 612 9.93 -2.37 -1.85
CA LEU A 612 8.95 -2.25 -0.77
C LEU A 612 9.70 -1.77 0.48
N ARG A 613 9.59 -0.48 0.84
CA ARG A 613 10.37 0.05 1.98
C ARG A 613 9.63 0.92 2.97
N ASN A 614 9.90 0.73 4.26
CA ASN A 614 9.32 1.51 5.37
C ASN A 614 7.79 1.53 5.37
N ASN A 615 7.14 0.52 4.79
CA ASN A 615 5.70 0.41 4.86
C ASN A 615 5.30 -0.20 6.20
N THR A 616 4.10 0.14 6.65
CA THR A 616 3.50 -0.39 7.87
C THR A 616 2.21 -1.11 7.51
N VAL A 617 2.06 -2.37 7.91
CA VAL A 617 0.81 -3.12 7.76
C VAL A 617 0.35 -3.64 9.11
N HIS A 618 -0.84 -3.25 9.55
CA HIS A 618 -1.44 -3.73 10.81
C HIS A 618 -2.81 -4.34 10.61
N ASN A 619 -3.15 -5.35 11.41
CA ASN A 619 -4.52 -5.88 11.49
C ASN A 619 -5.03 -6.27 10.08
N ALA A 620 -4.36 -7.23 9.44
CA ALA A 620 -4.63 -7.65 8.06
C ALA A 620 -4.58 -9.19 7.88
N TYR A 621 -4.91 -9.66 6.66
CA TYR A 621 -4.97 -11.08 6.26
C TYR A 621 -6.10 -11.91 6.91
N TYR A 622 -7.32 -11.38 6.93
CA TYR A 622 -8.46 -12.09 7.53
C TYR A 622 -9.01 -13.23 6.68
N GLN A 623 -8.75 -13.19 5.37
CA GLN A 623 -9.08 -14.28 4.47
C GLN A 623 -7.92 -15.26 4.39
N LYS A 624 -8.19 -16.54 4.67
CA LYS A 624 -7.22 -17.61 4.41
C LYS A 624 -6.94 -17.66 2.91
N ASP A 625 -5.69 -17.97 2.58
CA ASP A 625 -5.17 -18.26 1.24
C ASP A 625 -4.90 -17.06 0.30
N GLU A 626 -5.10 -15.79 0.71
CA GLU A 626 -4.92 -14.59 -0.14
C GLU A 626 -3.68 -13.71 0.18
N GLY A 627 -2.48 -14.31 0.06
CA GLY A 627 -1.18 -13.61 -0.03
C GLY A 627 -0.63 -12.89 1.23
N PRO A 628 0.70 -12.80 1.43
CA PRO A 628 1.26 -12.18 2.64
C PRO A 628 0.93 -10.69 2.80
N ALA A 629 1.05 -10.19 4.03
CA ALA A 629 0.79 -8.78 4.34
C ALA A 629 1.66 -7.80 3.53
N ILE A 630 2.93 -8.16 3.27
CA ILE A 630 3.84 -7.43 2.39
C ILE A 630 4.52 -8.43 1.44
N CYS A 631 4.34 -8.31 0.12
CA CYS A 631 4.89 -9.27 -0.83
C CYS A 631 5.42 -8.69 -2.14
N ALA A 632 6.51 -9.30 -2.63
CA ALA A 632 7.03 -9.17 -3.99
C ALA A 632 7.11 -10.60 -4.56
N PHE A 633 6.15 -10.98 -5.41
CA PHE A 633 5.79 -12.39 -5.58
C PHE A 633 5.42 -12.68 -7.03
N ALA A 634 5.73 -13.89 -7.50
CA ALA A 634 5.14 -14.45 -8.71
C ALA A 634 4.73 -15.92 -8.50
N THR A 635 3.57 -16.28 -9.02
CA THR A 635 2.89 -17.58 -8.92
C THR A 635 3.18 -18.42 -10.14
N GLY A 636 3.47 -19.71 -9.97
CA GLY A 636 3.33 -20.71 -11.05
C GLY A 636 2.23 -21.71 -10.71
N LEU A 637 1.82 -22.54 -11.67
CA LEU A 637 0.90 -23.66 -11.42
C LEU A 637 1.57 -24.88 -10.75
N ASP A 638 2.90 -24.89 -10.62
CA ASP A 638 3.64 -25.85 -9.79
C ASP A 638 3.95 -25.21 -8.43
N ASP A 639 3.85 -25.98 -7.35
CA ASP A 639 4.03 -25.49 -5.96
C ASP A 639 5.36 -24.74 -5.73
N HIS A 640 6.39 -25.12 -6.49
CA HIS A 640 7.73 -24.52 -6.47
C HIS A 640 8.22 -24.30 -7.91
N PRO A 641 7.90 -23.15 -8.54
CA PRO A 641 8.40 -22.83 -9.88
C PRO A 641 9.92 -22.65 -9.84
N SER A 642 10.61 -22.89 -10.96
CA SER A 642 12.08 -22.72 -11.06
C SER A 642 12.50 -21.37 -11.65
N GLY A 643 11.62 -20.74 -12.44
CA GLY A 643 11.84 -19.46 -13.07
C GLY A 643 11.65 -18.29 -12.11
N CYS A 644 12.49 -17.26 -12.29
CA CYS A 644 12.44 -16.01 -11.54
C CYS A 644 12.19 -14.84 -12.52
N PRO A 645 10.92 -14.57 -12.88
CA PRO A 645 10.63 -13.52 -13.86
C PRO A 645 10.83 -12.11 -13.28
N ILE A 646 10.71 -11.93 -11.95
CA ILE A 646 11.07 -10.69 -11.26
C ILE A 646 12.59 -10.62 -11.13
N GLN A 647 13.21 -9.52 -11.58
CA GLN A 647 14.67 -9.44 -11.74
C GLN A 647 15.40 -8.94 -10.48
N SER A 648 14.75 -8.13 -9.65
CA SER A 648 15.23 -7.73 -8.34
C SER A 648 14.07 -7.39 -7.40
N ALA A 649 14.23 -7.73 -6.12
CA ALA A 649 13.28 -7.39 -5.07
C ALA A 649 14.00 -6.94 -3.80
N ARG A 650 13.63 -5.76 -3.30
CA ARG A 650 14.19 -5.10 -2.12
C ARG A 650 13.07 -4.84 -1.12
N VAL A 651 13.00 -5.64 -0.06
CA VAL A 651 12.02 -5.49 1.04
C VAL A 651 12.75 -5.01 2.28
N VAL A 652 12.65 -3.72 2.59
CA VAL A 652 13.56 -3.05 3.55
C VAL A 652 12.82 -2.21 4.60
N GLY A 653 13.12 -2.38 5.88
CA GLY A 653 12.65 -1.47 6.94
C GLY A 653 11.14 -1.46 7.20
N ASN A 654 10.40 -2.45 6.69
CA ASN A 654 8.93 -2.50 6.83
C ASN A 654 8.50 -3.07 8.19
N LEU A 655 7.36 -2.60 8.71
CA LEU A 655 6.70 -3.10 9.91
C LEU A 655 5.42 -3.87 9.50
N ALA A 656 5.24 -5.06 10.05
CA ALA A 656 4.09 -5.92 9.75
C ALA A 656 3.60 -6.57 11.05
N GLY A 657 2.41 -6.19 11.53
CA GLY A 657 1.93 -6.53 12.87
C GLY A 657 0.45 -6.86 12.95
N ASP A 658 0.05 -7.52 14.04
CA ASP A 658 -1.33 -7.91 14.30
C ASP A 658 -1.96 -8.72 13.14
N LEU A 659 -1.16 -9.60 12.52
CA LEU A 659 -1.55 -10.32 11.31
C LEU A 659 -2.17 -11.68 11.62
N HIS A 660 -3.08 -12.09 10.73
CA HIS A 660 -3.68 -13.42 10.71
C HIS A 660 -2.93 -14.41 9.79
N GLY A 661 -1.80 -14.01 9.21
CA GLY A 661 -0.98 -14.83 8.31
C GLY A 661 0.44 -14.28 8.09
N PRO A 662 1.15 -14.70 7.03
CA PRO A 662 2.56 -14.40 6.86
C PRO A 662 2.83 -12.90 6.67
N ALA A 663 3.79 -12.38 7.41
CA ALA A 663 4.16 -10.96 7.38
C ALA A 663 4.84 -10.54 6.06
N PHE A 664 5.71 -11.39 5.54
CA PHE A 664 6.52 -11.12 4.35
C PHE A 664 6.59 -12.37 3.47
N SER A 665 6.53 -12.20 2.14
CA SER A 665 7.08 -13.21 1.22
C SER A 665 7.74 -12.56 0.02
N VAL A 666 8.84 -13.18 -0.41
CA VAL A 666 9.52 -12.86 -1.65
C VAL A 666 9.83 -14.18 -2.35
N THR A 667 9.20 -14.44 -3.48
CA THR A 667 9.36 -15.67 -4.27
C THR A 667 9.61 -15.32 -5.73
N GLN A 668 10.25 -16.24 -6.47
CA GLN A 668 10.44 -16.14 -7.91
C GLN A 668 11.07 -14.80 -8.36
N CYS A 669 11.90 -14.26 -7.48
CA CYS A 669 12.69 -13.05 -7.65
C CYS A 669 14.17 -13.42 -7.72
N ALA A 670 14.87 -12.91 -8.73
CA ALA A 670 16.32 -12.84 -8.68
C ALA A 670 16.77 -11.70 -7.74
N ASN A 671 18.06 -11.69 -7.37
CA ASN A 671 18.72 -10.57 -6.67
C ASN A 671 17.96 -10.01 -5.44
N VAL A 672 17.43 -10.90 -4.59
CA VAL A 672 16.61 -10.53 -3.43
C VAL A 672 17.44 -9.92 -2.31
N THR A 673 16.95 -8.81 -1.74
CA THR A 673 17.43 -8.19 -0.49
C THR A 673 16.28 -8.04 0.48
N ILE A 674 16.40 -8.65 1.66
CA ILE A 674 15.45 -8.51 2.78
C ILE A 674 16.25 -8.06 4.01
N CYS A 675 16.00 -6.86 4.53
CA CYS A 675 16.73 -6.35 5.70
C CYS A 675 15.91 -5.34 6.53
N GLY A 676 16.16 -5.32 7.84
CA GLY A 676 15.55 -4.35 8.76
C GLY A 676 14.03 -4.39 8.92
N ASN A 677 13.37 -5.41 8.38
CA ASN A 677 11.92 -5.58 8.54
C ASN A 677 11.60 -6.14 9.93
N LEU A 678 10.50 -5.67 10.51
CA LEU A 678 9.99 -6.07 11.81
C LEU A 678 8.64 -6.78 11.65
N PRO A 679 8.57 -8.11 11.84
CA PRO A 679 7.32 -8.73 12.22
C PRO A 679 7.05 -8.34 13.69
N ALA A 680 5.97 -7.61 13.95
CA ALA A 680 5.46 -7.51 15.33
C ALA A 680 4.85 -8.86 15.73
N GLU A 681 4.60 -9.08 17.02
CA GLU A 681 4.01 -10.34 17.47
C GLU A 681 2.70 -10.62 16.71
N PRO A 682 2.47 -11.85 16.24
CA PRO A 682 1.21 -12.22 15.62
C PRO A 682 0.09 -12.04 16.65
N LEU A 683 -1.14 -11.78 16.19
CA LEU A 683 -2.29 -11.77 17.09
C LEU A 683 -2.42 -13.15 17.74
N LEU A 684 -1.97 -13.27 19.00
CA LEU A 684 -2.33 -14.34 19.94
C LEU A 684 -3.81 -14.19 20.38
N SER A 685 -4.68 -13.87 19.42
CA SER A 685 -6.12 -13.91 19.55
C SER A 685 -6.58 -15.36 19.54
N SER A 686 -7.50 -15.68 20.44
CA SER A 686 -7.86 -17.06 20.79
C SER A 686 -8.78 -17.73 19.77
N TYR A 687 -8.41 -17.72 18.49
CA TYR A 687 -8.98 -18.62 17.48
C TYR A 687 -8.40 -20.02 17.69
N SER A 688 -8.95 -20.72 18.69
CA SER A 688 -8.62 -22.11 18.98
C SER A 688 -9.25 -23.03 17.94
N ASP A 689 -8.64 -23.14 16.75
CA ASP A 689 -8.57 -24.41 16.06
C ASP A 689 -7.49 -24.46 14.96
N THR A 690 -6.95 -25.67 14.79
CA THR A 690 -5.91 -26.10 13.83
C THR A 690 -4.48 -25.60 14.03
N SER A 691 -3.55 -26.56 14.02
CA SER A 691 -2.12 -26.41 14.26
C SER A 691 -1.37 -25.81 13.07
N ILE A 692 -0.67 -24.70 13.30
CA ILE A 692 0.41 -24.26 12.40
C ILE A 692 1.72 -24.88 12.92
N THR A 693 2.27 -25.83 12.16
CA THR A 693 3.65 -26.28 12.34
C THR A 693 4.59 -25.31 11.61
N THR A 694 5.51 -24.71 12.34
CA THR A 694 6.63 -23.96 11.77
C THR A 694 7.68 -24.93 11.22
N GLU A 695 7.96 -24.87 9.92
CA GLU A 695 9.23 -25.27 9.30
C GLU A 695 9.89 -24.04 8.66
#